data_AF-A0A933RJM7-F1
#
_entry.id   AF-A0A933RJM7-F1
#
_cell.length_a   1.000
_cell.length_b   1.000
_cell.length_c   1.000
_cell.angle_alpha   90.00
_cell.angle_beta   90.00
_cell.angle_gamma   90.00
#
_symmetry.space_group_name_H-M   'P 1'
#
loop_
_entity.id
_entity.type
_entity.pdbx_description
1 polymer ?
#
loop_
_entity_poly.entity_id
_entity_poly.type
_entity_poly.pdbx_seq_one_letter_code
_entity_poly.pdbx_strand_id
1 'polypeptide(L)'
;MNRNMQMGGYMMMTSCIRKLLGVVVLSAIVASGPSLSQAATTIDRNISGNAVWRAKQSPYIVKNNIRLEEGATLQIQPGVRIELGPEKTIELRGKLTAVGTPEKPIIFTAQTNKPWGTIHFTDFSDDALFSESGDFISGCIMRNCVVEKGQGIFIRFGAPFITQCDIRDNVSSGIRIEFGAPRIVGNHIHGNSTREDFASGNGGGIIAYTDRNVLIADNTINNNISEGGRHGGGGIYAYAYEGGHIIVRDNVIYGNTSDRFGGGMYAYETQILRNTVIGNTAAEKGGGVYAVDSLVRENLIQSNTAGQGGGAYAENAEIVSNSVIGNIALNPEGGGLYYFGSGKIHQNSFAGNKANGENACGGVYVSGNPDIHENNLLNNRGFGLRVANVAEAPYVMAARNYWGAAERAILHLTFDWLDNDEVGLASCLPSLDSLATTAPAPPPVNVIATAKNEGVELSWEEPQGLLFEGHKVYAGTGSGYPYESAIQIGPDKRCMISDLKQGQEYFFAVSGYQHVDSRLVETGFSEELKIRFTGRDESLAPPQNVSPSDGETALPRNAVLTASTQTNIPATGAPEMIGAIDSSRWQISTSPADFTAPAADVLLTGDKLLNFNLAGLDLLANQTYFWRVAYRKTGGSWSQWSKPTGFTTIADSPSLLAGPITTTLKLRKSLSPYVMVDNVLVMPGGALEIEPGVHVRVAGGKNLMVRGKLAAKGTLSNPITFTADSDARWGKIIFADLSQDVQFNSSGDYLDGCILERCVVEKGKGILIESASPLIKDSTIAYHEGSGLAIRQGGPVITGNDIHDNVSATNGGGVYAYTNDIIHITSNKIHHNKAGGDGGGVFAYGYMNTSTIRVEGNDIFGNKADGDGGGVFLSRSSAVGNDVESNRADGDGGGIYSTFGLVDNNKVHDNEANHGGGVYAERNSAMTRNRVSSNKALSRFGGGVYINFWGASIENEVFTQNTVSANTGLSDEDNGGVFVVGYLIFERNNIYGNSGTQLYNGNEAPASPFVASECYWGTTDENTIRREIAGGHLNPQLGEVTFTPFASGPVKFD
;
A
#
# COMPACT_ATOMS: atom_id res chain seq x y z
N MET A 1 -1.11 -13.12 43.84
CA MET A 1 -0.11 -13.64 44.81
C MET A 1 0.87 -14.53 44.05
N ASN A 2 2.16 -14.13 44.01
CA ASN A 2 3.39 -14.93 44.09
C ASN A 2 3.39 -16.36 43.50
N ARG A 3 4.35 -16.82 42.68
CA ARG A 3 5.80 -16.49 42.61
C ARG A 3 6.44 -17.15 41.36
N ASN A 4 7.44 -16.45 40.82
CA ASN A 4 8.73 -16.91 40.29
C ASN A 4 8.80 -18.03 39.22
N MET A 5 9.28 -17.65 38.03
CA MET A 5 10.33 -18.42 37.35
C MET A 5 11.29 -17.48 36.58
N GLN A 6 12.57 -17.81 36.68
CA GLN A 6 13.76 -16.98 36.43
C GLN A 6 14.06 -16.76 34.94
N MET A 7 14.46 -15.54 34.58
CA MET A 7 15.30 -15.27 33.40
C MET A 7 16.77 -15.21 33.83
N GLY A 8 17.62 -16.01 33.18
CA GLY A 8 19.04 -15.75 32.99
C GLY A 8 19.31 -15.82 31.50
N GLY A 9 20.28 -15.13 30.90
CA GLY A 9 21.25 -14.15 31.37
C GLY A 9 22.11 -13.79 30.15
N TYR A 10 22.56 -12.54 30.03
CA TYR A 10 23.72 -12.17 29.20
C TYR A 10 24.28 -10.86 29.74
N MET A 11 25.26 -10.96 30.63
CA MET A 11 26.08 -9.84 31.07
C MET A 11 27.43 -10.38 31.51
N MET A 12 28.44 -10.33 30.64
CA MET A 12 29.87 -10.26 30.98
C MET A 12 30.69 -10.05 29.70
N MET A 13 31.38 -8.91 29.59
CA MET A 13 32.85 -8.85 29.51
C MET A 13 33.30 -7.42 29.20
N THR A 14 33.66 -6.68 30.25
CA THR A 14 34.60 -5.57 30.18
C THR A 14 35.90 -6.03 30.83
N SER A 15 36.97 -6.25 30.06
CA SER A 15 38.32 -5.75 30.36
C SER A 15 39.36 -6.19 29.32
N CYS A 16 40.36 -5.33 29.19
CA CYS A 16 41.68 -5.52 28.56
C CYS A 16 41.75 -5.31 27.03
N ILE A 17 42.41 -4.22 26.61
CA ILE A 17 43.79 -4.26 26.09
C ILE A 17 44.41 -2.84 26.16
N ARG A 18 45.61 -2.78 26.74
CA ARG A 18 46.56 -1.67 26.67
C ARG A 18 47.42 -1.81 25.40
N LYS A 19 47.88 -0.65 24.88
CA LYS A 19 49.26 -0.31 24.45
C LYS A 19 49.55 -0.05 22.94
N LEU A 20 50.35 1.03 22.77
CA LEU A 20 51.25 1.49 21.67
C LEU A 20 50.57 2.18 20.47
N LEU A 21 51.03 3.29 19.88
CA LEU A 21 52.26 4.12 19.84
C LEU A 21 51.82 5.60 19.61
N GLY A 22 52.60 6.67 19.75
CA GLY A 22 54.04 6.85 19.84
C GLY A 22 54.30 8.36 19.91
N VAL A 23 55.30 8.70 20.72
CA VAL A 23 55.70 10.05 21.10
C VAL A 23 56.59 10.65 20.02
N VAL A 24 56.31 11.87 19.58
CA VAL A 24 57.32 12.77 18.99
C VAL A 24 57.72 13.75 20.10
N VAL A 25 58.91 13.56 20.66
CA VAL A 25 59.56 14.54 21.53
C VAL A 25 60.26 15.55 20.63
N LEU A 26 59.83 16.80 20.65
CA LEU A 26 60.73 17.93 20.40
C LEU A 26 60.84 18.74 21.69
N SER A 27 62.05 18.73 22.24
CA SER A 27 62.47 19.40 23.46
C SER A 27 62.43 20.92 23.27
N ALA A 28 61.63 21.63 24.06
CA ALA A 28 61.81 23.05 24.30
C ALA A 28 61.75 23.31 25.82
N ILE A 29 62.92 23.58 26.40
CA ILE A 29 63.08 24.07 27.76
C ILE A 29 62.47 25.47 27.81
N VAL A 30 61.39 25.66 28.58
CA VAL A 30 60.92 26.98 29.00
C VAL A 30 60.84 27.00 30.51
N ALA A 31 61.55 27.96 31.09
CA ALA A 31 61.70 28.21 32.51
C ALA A 31 60.35 28.31 33.22
N SER A 32 60.22 27.59 34.32
CA SER A 32 59.15 27.74 35.31
C SER A 32 59.29 29.07 36.04
N GLY A 33 58.64 30.12 35.53
CA GLY A 33 58.22 31.25 36.35
C GLY A 33 56.90 30.90 37.06
N PRO A 34 56.65 31.40 38.29
CA PRO A 34 55.39 31.15 38.97
C PRO A 34 54.25 31.81 38.18
N SER A 35 53.31 31.01 37.68
CA SER A 35 52.03 31.53 37.20
C SER A 35 51.17 31.88 38.41
N LEU A 36 50.80 33.14 38.53
CA LEU A 36 49.75 33.59 39.44
C LEU A 36 48.46 32.84 39.09
N SER A 37 48.03 31.95 39.99
CA SER A 37 46.67 31.39 40.00
C SER A 37 45.67 32.54 40.15
N GLN A 38 44.94 32.84 39.08
CA GLN A 38 43.90 33.86 39.08
C GLN A 38 42.61 33.24 39.63
N ALA A 39 42.04 33.85 40.68
CA ALA A 39 40.85 33.34 41.36
C ALA A 39 39.61 33.33 40.46
N ALA A 40 38.81 32.27 40.55
CA ALA A 40 37.54 32.14 39.82
C ALA A 40 36.56 33.29 40.16
N THR A 41 35.84 33.79 39.17
CA THR A 41 34.86 34.87 39.35
C THR A 41 33.50 34.28 39.71
N THR A 42 33.00 34.48 40.92
CA THR A 42 31.65 34.01 41.30
C THR A 42 30.58 34.96 40.77
N ILE A 43 29.54 34.41 40.14
CA ILE A 43 28.31 35.11 39.74
C ILE A 43 27.16 34.59 40.61
N ASP A 44 26.59 35.49 41.41
CA ASP A 44 25.58 35.17 42.43
C ASP A 44 24.31 36.05 42.36
N ARG A 45 24.26 37.00 41.42
CA ARG A 45 23.19 37.99 41.26
C ARG A 45 22.85 38.24 39.77
N ASN A 46 21.67 38.80 39.52
CA ASN A 46 21.22 39.20 38.19
C ASN A 46 22.10 40.30 37.57
N ILE A 47 22.07 40.39 36.25
CA ILE A 47 22.79 41.39 35.44
C ILE A 47 21.77 42.42 34.96
N SER A 48 21.77 43.60 35.57
CA SER A 48 20.79 44.67 35.30
C SER A 48 21.31 45.81 34.41
N GLY A 49 22.54 45.71 33.91
CA GLY A 49 23.15 46.70 33.02
C GLY A 49 24.24 46.07 32.15
N ASN A 50 25.04 46.90 31.47
CA ASN A 50 26.08 46.41 30.57
C ASN A 50 27.20 45.69 31.32
N ALA A 51 27.39 44.41 31.03
CA ALA A 51 28.43 43.56 31.60
C ALA A 51 29.32 42.96 30.51
N VAL A 52 30.62 42.83 30.82
CA VAL A 52 31.59 42.16 29.95
C VAL A 52 32.29 41.06 30.73
N TRP A 53 32.13 39.81 30.31
CA TRP A 53 32.86 38.67 30.84
C TRP A 53 34.14 38.46 30.04
N ARG A 54 35.29 38.56 30.72
CA ARG A 54 36.62 38.60 30.11
C ARG A 54 37.37 37.30 30.37
N ALA A 55 38.13 36.84 29.40
CA ALA A 55 38.92 35.61 29.52
C ALA A 55 39.89 35.62 30.73
N LYS A 56 40.43 36.79 31.07
CA LYS A 56 41.31 36.98 32.24
C LYS A 56 40.61 36.71 33.59
N GLN A 57 39.30 36.70 33.64
CA GLN A 57 38.49 36.49 34.85
C GLN A 57 37.83 35.10 34.87
N SER A 58 38.14 34.27 33.87
CA SER A 58 37.69 32.89 33.73
C SER A 58 38.40 31.97 34.75
N PRO A 59 37.72 30.95 35.33
CA PRO A 59 36.32 30.59 35.08
C PRO A 59 35.32 31.47 35.84
N TYR A 60 34.14 31.64 35.26
CA TYR A 60 32.96 32.24 35.89
C TYR A 60 32.10 31.15 36.52
N ILE A 61 31.85 31.21 37.83
CA ILE A 61 31.10 30.21 38.58
C ILE A 61 29.69 30.73 38.90
N VAL A 62 28.67 30.16 38.29
CA VAL A 62 27.26 30.54 38.48
C VAL A 62 26.64 29.68 39.56
N LYS A 63 26.39 30.26 40.75
CA LYS A 63 25.89 29.53 41.93
C LYS A 63 24.36 29.57 42.08
N ASN A 64 23.71 30.56 41.51
CA ASN A 64 22.26 30.77 41.54
C ASN A 64 21.72 30.79 40.11
N ASN A 65 20.39 30.68 39.95
CA ASN A 65 19.78 31.10 38.70
C ASN A 65 20.08 32.59 38.50
N ILE A 66 20.52 32.96 37.30
CA ILE A 66 20.86 34.34 36.97
C ILE A 66 19.99 34.82 35.82
N ARG A 67 19.50 36.06 35.94
CA ARG A 67 18.77 36.73 34.88
C ARG A 67 19.58 37.87 34.30
N LEU A 68 19.65 37.94 32.96
CA LEU A 68 20.00 39.15 32.24
C LEU A 68 18.72 39.96 32.05
N GLU A 69 18.59 41.09 32.74
CA GLU A 69 17.37 41.91 32.74
C GLU A 69 17.14 42.61 31.39
N GLU A 70 15.92 43.06 31.16
CA GLU A 70 15.53 43.81 29.96
C GLU A 70 16.33 45.09 29.78
N GLY A 71 16.77 45.35 28.55
CA GLY A 71 17.65 46.48 28.20
C GLY A 71 19.12 46.32 28.66
N ALA A 72 19.45 45.28 29.44
CA ALA A 72 20.83 44.99 29.80
C ALA A 72 21.57 44.23 28.68
N THR A 73 22.90 44.38 28.63
CA THR A 73 23.75 43.67 27.67
C THR A 73 24.80 42.83 28.38
N LEU A 74 24.98 41.60 27.94
CA LEU A 74 26.09 40.73 28.38
C LEU A 74 26.96 40.37 27.19
N GLN A 75 28.19 40.88 27.17
CA GLN A 75 29.21 40.50 26.20
C GLN A 75 30.17 39.49 26.82
N ILE A 76 30.34 38.33 26.18
CA ILE A 76 31.27 37.29 26.63
C ILE A 76 32.43 37.20 25.62
N GLN A 77 33.66 37.38 26.10
CA GLN A 77 34.86 37.37 25.26
C GLN A 77 35.30 35.94 24.90
N PRO A 78 36.02 35.74 23.77
CA PRO A 78 36.62 34.45 23.41
C PRO A 78 37.47 33.84 24.53
N GLY A 79 37.36 32.52 24.73
CA GLY A 79 38.11 31.76 25.72
C GLY A 79 37.57 31.82 27.15
N VAL A 80 36.39 32.42 27.38
CA VAL A 80 35.71 32.40 28.67
C VAL A 80 35.11 31.02 28.95
N ARG A 81 35.31 30.52 30.18
CA ARG A 81 34.68 29.30 30.71
C ARG A 81 33.68 29.67 31.80
N ILE A 82 32.49 29.10 31.74
CA ILE A 82 31.36 29.34 32.62
C ILE A 82 30.93 27.99 33.20
N GLU A 83 31.05 27.85 34.52
CA GLU A 83 30.69 26.63 35.23
C GLU A 83 29.42 26.88 36.05
N LEU A 84 28.37 26.12 35.77
CA LEU A 84 27.07 26.24 36.42
C LEU A 84 26.87 25.15 37.46
N GLY A 85 26.32 25.53 38.62
CA GLY A 85 25.89 24.57 39.62
C GLY A 85 24.72 23.68 39.13
N PRO A 86 24.45 22.55 39.80
CA PRO A 86 23.34 21.66 39.44
C PRO A 86 22.01 22.41 39.33
N GLU A 87 21.26 22.13 38.26
CA GLU A 87 19.95 22.73 37.94
C GLU A 87 19.96 24.26 37.75
N LYS A 88 21.14 24.92 37.74
CA LYS A 88 21.21 26.38 37.60
C LYS A 88 21.08 26.82 36.16
N THR A 89 20.27 27.86 35.94
CA THR A 89 19.86 28.37 34.62
C THR A 89 20.30 29.82 34.43
N ILE A 90 20.63 30.18 33.19
CA ILE A 90 20.82 31.57 32.75
C ILE A 90 19.57 31.99 31.97
N GLU A 91 18.74 32.84 32.55
CA GLU A 91 17.56 33.41 31.89
C GLU A 91 17.93 34.72 31.18
N LEU A 92 17.68 34.78 29.88
CA LEU A 92 18.01 35.90 29.01
C LEU A 92 16.74 36.69 28.68
N ARG A 93 16.64 37.91 29.20
CA ARG A 93 15.58 38.89 28.91
C ARG A 93 16.13 40.18 28.30
N GLY A 94 17.40 40.18 27.88
CA GLY A 94 18.09 41.32 27.25
C GLY A 94 19.09 40.80 26.21
N LYS A 95 20.10 41.58 25.86
CA LYS A 95 21.02 41.25 24.77
C LYS A 95 22.22 40.40 25.20
N LEU A 96 22.31 39.16 24.70
CA LEU A 96 23.51 38.33 24.81
C LEU A 96 24.40 38.45 23.56
N THR A 97 25.69 38.73 23.75
CA THR A 97 26.71 38.62 22.69
C THR A 97 27.82 37.69 23.14
N ALA A 98 27.68 36.39 22.85
CA ALA A 98 28.68 35.37 23.13
C ALA A 98 29.36 34.95 21.83
N VAL A 99 30.53 35.55 21.55
CA VAL A 99 31.24 35.35 20.28
C VAL A 99 32.67 34.89 20.57
N GLY A 100 32.90 33.58 20.48
CA GLY A 100 34.22 32.95 20.56
C GLY A 100 34.93 32.85 19.21
N THR A 101 36.06 32.15 19.21
CA THR A 101 36.75 31.68 17.99
C THR A 101 36.98 30.17 18.04
N PRO A 102 37.25 29.48 16.91
CA PRO A 102 37.56 28.05 16.93
C PRO A 102 38.71 27.68 17.87
N GLU A 103 39.73 28.54 18.00
CA GLU A 103 40.88 28.33 18.88
C GLU A 103 40.60 28.68 20.35
N LYS A 104 39.58 29.52 20.59
CA LYS A 104 39.20 30.04 21.91
C LYS A 104 37.68 30.07 22.05
N PRO A 105 37.03 28.90 22.10
CA PRO A 105 35.59 28.84 22.26
C PRO A 105 35.16 29.39 23.63
N ILE A 106 33.92 29.84 23.71
CA ILE A 106 33.27 30.13 25.00
C ILE A 106 32.64 28.83 25.49
N ILE A 107 32.94 28.39 26.72
CA ILE A 107 32.52 27.07 27.22
C ILE A 107 31.52 27.23 28.36
N PHE A 108 30.31 26.69 28.19
CA PHE A 108 29.28 26.51 29.23
C PHE A 108 29.27 25.03 29.65
N THR A 109 29.48 24.76 30.95
CA THR A 109 29.65 23.40 31.46
C THR A 109 29.15 23.26 32.90
N ALA A 110 28.90 22.03 33.34
CA ALA A 110 28.61 21.71 34.74
C ALA A 110 29.85 21.94 35.63
N GLN A 111 29.60 22.44 36.85
CA GLN A 111 30.59 22.51 37.93
C GLN A 111 30.84 21.13 38.58
N THR A 112 29.88 20.22 38.47
CA THR A 112 29.90 18.88 39.08
C THR A 112 29.54 17.81 38.05
N ASN A 113 29.41 16.55 38.46
CA ASN A 113 28.89 15.49 37.62
C ASN A 113 27.37 15.55 37.41
N LYS A 114 26.66 16.40 38.15
CA LYS A 114 25.22 16.61 37.97
C LYS A 114 24.97 17.70 36.91
N PRO A 115 23.94 17.54 36.08
CA PRO A 115 23.64 18.50 35.02
C PRO A 115 23.21 19.86 35.59
N TRP A 116 23.64 20.93 34.92
CA TRP A 116 23.07 22.26 35.13
C TRP A 116 21.75 22.40 34.35
N GLY A 117 21.05 23.53 34.55
CA GLY A 117 19.78 23.82 33.88
C GLY A 117 20.00 24.23 32.41
N THR A 118 19.34 25.30 31.96
CA THR A 118 19.38 25.74 30.56
C THR A 118 20.01 27.12 30.39
N ILE A 119 20.41 27.42 29.14
CA ILE A 119 20.49 28.81 28.67
C ILE A 119 19.13 29.14 28.08
N HIS A 120 18.34 29.94 28.77
CA HIS A 120 16.94 30.19 28.46
C HIS A 120 16.74 31.57 27.82
N PHE A 121 16.51 31.61 26.51
CA PHE A 121 16.06 32.80 25.79
C PHE A 121 14.53 32.94 25.93
N THR A 122 14.08 34.13 26.34
CA THR A 122 12.67 34.47 26.55
C THR A 122 12.15 35.43 25.47
N ASP A 123 10.86 35.78 25.52
CA ASP A 123 10.21 36.82 24.71
C ASP A 123 10.82 38.21 24.87
N PHE A 124 11.58 38.44 25.95
CA PHE A 124 12.26 39.71 26.20
C PHE A 124 13.70 39.74 25.68
N SER A 125 14.23 38.61 25.19
CA SER A 125 15.57 38.60 24.57
C SER A 125 15.60 39.49 23.32
N ASP A 126 16.70 40.22 23.10
CA ASP A 126 16.87 40.98 21.85
C ASP A 126 16.92 39.99 20.67
N ASP A 127 15.93 40.06 19.79
CA ASP A 127 15.86 39.21 18.60
C ASP A 127 16.99 39.49 17.61
N ALA A 128 17.48 38.42 16.95
CA ALA A 128 18.49 38.53 15.91
C ALA A 128 17.90 39.15 14.64
N LEU A 129 18.50 40.23 14.18
CA LEU A 129 18.15 40.94 12.96
C LEU A 129 19.15 40.62 11.86
N PHE A 130 18.65 40.49 10.63
CA PHE A 130 19.44 40.15 9.45
C PHE A 130 19.19 41.15 8.32
N SER A 131 20.20 41.35 7.48
CA SER A 131 20.06 42.10 6.23
C SER A 131 19.23 41.34 5.20
N GLU A 132 18.85 41.99 4.10
CA GLU A 132 18.26 41.32 2.94
C GLU A 132 19.17 40.22 2.35
N SER A 133 20.50 40.38 2.46
CA SER A 133 21.48 39.35 2.08
C SER A 133 21.60 38.20 3.08
N GLY A 134 20.90 38.26 4.23
CA GLY A 134 20.90 37.23 5.26
C GLY A 134 22.04 37.36 6.29
N ASP A 135 22.82 38.44 6.26
CA ASP A 135 23.92 38.71 7.19
C ASP A 135 23.40 39.20 8.54
N PHE A 136 24.00 38.73 9.63
CA PHE A 136 23.63 39.17 10.97
C PHE A 136 23.99 40.64 11.20
N ILE A 137 23.02 41.43 11.68
CA ILE A 137 23.17 42.87 11.97
C ILE A 137 23.31 43.10 13.48
N SER A 138 22.35 42.62 14.28
CA SER A 138 22.27 42.87 15.72
C SER A 138 21.35 41.86 16.41
N GLY A 139 21.31 41.89 17.74
CA GLY A 139 20.47 41.01 18.57
C GLY A 139 21.28 40.01 19.39
N CYS A 140 20.60 38.99 19.91
CA CYS A 140 21.23 37.89 20.63
C CYS A 140 21.98 36.94 19.69
N ILE A 141 23.24 36.66 20.01
CA ILE A 141 24.09 35.75 19.25
C ILE A 141 24.94 34.85 20.14
N MET A 142 24.98 33.57 19.78
CA MET A 142 25.97 32.59 20.24
C MET A 142 26.76 32.10 19.04
N ARG A 143 28.08 32.33 19.04
CA ARG A 143 29.01 31.89 18.00
C ARG A 143 30.28 31.29 18.57
N ASN A 144 30.73 30.14 18.04
CA ASN A 144 31.90 29.41 18.56
C ASN A 144 31.80 29.16 20.07
N CYS A 145 30.63 28.71 20.51
CA CYS A 145 30.37 28.33 21.91
C CYS A 145 30.31 26.80 22.03
N VAL A 146 30.74 26.29 23.18
CA VAL A 146 30.53 24.89 23.60
C VAL A 146 29.47 24.89 24.70
N VAL A 147 28.42 24.09 24.55
CA VAL A 147 27.35 23.90 25.55
C VAL A 147 27.28 22.42 25.90
N GLU A 148 27.76 22.05 27.09
CA GLU A 148 27.85 20.65 27.50
C GLU A 148 27.38 20.38 28.93
N LYS A 149 26.97 19.12 29.17
CA LYS A 149 26.64 18.57 30.50
C LYS A 149 25.53 19.33 31.23
N GLY A 150 24.59 19.92 30.51
CA GLY A 150 23.41 20.59 31.06
C GLY A 150 22.12 20.07 30.46
N GLN A 151 21.05 20.86 30.57
CA GLN A 151 19.79 20.65 29.85
C GLN A 151 19.75 21.40 28.50
N GLY A 152 20.89 21.89 28.02
CA GLY A 152 21.03 22.52 26.70
C GLY A 152 20.54 23.97 26.63
N ILE A 153 20.11 24.38 25.44
CA ILE A 153 19.61 25.72 25.13
C ILE A 153 18.09 25.65 25.02
N PHE A 154 17.37 26.51 25.76
CA PHE A 154 15.93 26.63 25.67
C PHE A 154 15.55 28.01 25.10
N ILE A 155 14.75 28.02 24.04
CA ILE A 155 14.28 29.22 23.36
C ILE A 155 12.77 29.20 23.43
N ARG A 156 12.22 30.10 24.25
CA ARG A 156 10.78 30.27 24.37
C ARG A 156 10.40 31.67 23.91
N PHE A 157 9.66 31.78 22.83
CA PHE A 157 9.24 33.04 22.19
C PHE A 157 10.35 33.95 21.61
N GLY A 158 11.62 33.77 21.96
CA GLY A 158 12.73 34.55 21.42
C GLY A 158 13.25 34.09 20.05
N ALA A 159 14.09 34.92 19.42
CA ALA A 159 14.72 34.62 18.13
C ALA A 159 16.25 34.87 18.10
N PRO A 160 17.06 34.14 18.90
CA PRO A 160 18.51 34.26 18.84
C PRO A 160 19.11 33.69 17.55
N PHE A 161 20.33 34.14 17.21
CA PHE A 161 21.17 33.49 16.21
C PHE A 161 22.19 32.56 16.86
N ILE A 162 22.10 31.27 16.60
CA ILE A 162 23.02 30.25 17.12
C ILE A 162 23.79 29.67 15.95
N THR A 163 25.10 29.90 15.92
CA THR A 163 25.92 29.50 14.78
C THR A 163 27.31 29.04 15.16
N GLN A 164 27.88 28.07 14.44
CA GLN A 164 29.24 27.57 14.70
C GLN A 164 29.45 27.13 16.17
N CYS A 165 28.41 26.65 16.85
CA CYS A 165 28.51 26.13 18.20
C CYS A 165 28.64 24.62 18.20
N ASP A 166 29.26 24.09 19.25
CA ASP A 166 29.31 22.67 19.59
C ASP A 166 28.39 22.42 20.80
N ILE A 167 27.30 21.70 20.59
CA ILE A 167 26.23 21.49 21.58
C ILE A 167 26.12 20.01 21.83
N ARG A 168 26.64 19.57 22.98
CA ARG A 168 26.93 18.15 23.17
C ARG A 168 26.74 17.62 24.58
N ASP A 169 26.54 16.31 24.67
CA ASP A 169 26.50 15.57 25.94
C ASP A 169 25.55 16.20 26.97
N ASN A 170 24.42 16.75 26.51
CA ASN A 170 23.37 17.27 27.38
C ASN A 170 22.37 16.16 27.73
N VAL A 171 21.80 16.25 28.94
CA VAL A 171 20.85 15.25 29.49
C VAL A 171 19.39 15.47 29.05
N SER A 172 19.19 16.39 28.10
CA SER A 172 17.94 16.72 27.44
C SER A 172 18.27 17.06 25.98
N SER A 173 17.33 17.64 25.24
CA SER A 173 17.60 18.13 23.88
C SER A 173 18.75 19.13 23.88
N GLY A 174 19.62 19.09 22.87
CA GLY A 174 20.67 20.09 22.70
C GLY A 174 20.11 21.51 22.58
N ILE A 175 19.06 21.66 21.75
CA ILE A 175 18.31 22.91 21.58
C ILE A 175 16.81 22.61 21.61
N ARG A 176 16.05 23.32 22.44
CA ARG A 176 14.59 23.26 22.49
C ARG A 176 14.00 24.62 22.13
N ILE A 177 13.12 24.65 21.14
CA ILE A 177 12.43 25.83 20.64
C ILE A 177 10.93 25.63 20.85
N GLU A 178 10.33 26.56 21.59
CA GLU A 178 8.89 26.62 21.83
C GLU A 178 8.39 28.01 21.47
N PHE A 179 7.55 28.09 20.43
CA PHE A 179 6.94 29.36 19.97
C PHE A 179 7.96 30.45 19.58
N GLY A 180 9.23 30.07 19.35
CA GLY A 180 10.33 30.96 18.98
C GLY A 180 10.60 30.98 17.48
N ALA A 181 11.46 31.91 17.04
CA ALA A 181 11.85 32.09 15.63
C ALA A 181 13.38 32.15 15.39
N PRO A 182 14.21 31.28 16.01
CA PRO A 182 15.66 31.36 15.85
C PRO A 182 16.17 30.92 14.47
N ARG A 183 17.42 31.32 14.18
CA ARG A 183 18.24 30.71 13.12
C ARG A 183 19.32 29.85 13.77
N ILE A 184 19.30 28.55 13.47
CA ILE A 184 20.27 27.55 13.95
C ILE A 184 21.12 27.13 12.75
N VAL A 185 22.31 27.72 12.60
CA VAL A 185 23.11 27.59 11.37
C VAL A 185 24.55 27.16 11.60
N GLY A 186 25.02 26.10 10.95
CA GLY A 186 26.45 25.77 10.99
C GLY A 186 26.94 25.19 12.32
N ASN A 187 26.07 24.57 13.11
CA ASN A 187 26.41 24.01 14.43
C ASN A 187 26.74 22.52 14.35
N HIS A 188 27.49 22.03 15.33
CA HIS A 188 27.67 20.60 15.59
C HIS A 188 26.86 20.24 16.83
N ILE A 189 25.84 19.40 16.67
CA ILE A 189 24.89 19.05 17.74
C ILE A 189 24.93 17.54 17.93
N HIS A 190 25.54 17.06 19.01
CA HIS A 190 25.83 15.64 19.13
C HIS A 190 25.84 15.04 20.53
N GLY A 191 25.52 13.75 20.67
CA GLY A 191 25.58 13.07 21.98
C GLY A 191 24.55 13.58 23.00
N ASN A 192 23.55 14.37 22.58
CA ASN A 192 22.48 14.83 23.46
C ASN A 192 21.42 13.75 23.62
N SER A 193 20.84 13.61 24.80
CA SER A 193 20.01 12.45 25.15
C SER A 193 18.87 12.82 26.08
N THR A 194 17.61 12.56 25.69
CA THR A 194 16.42 12.83 26.52
C THR A 194 16.09 11.71 27.52
N ARG A 195 16.95 10.70 27.66
CA ARG A 195 16.73 9.54 28.55
C ARG A 195 16.42 9.91 30.00
N GLU A 196 16.97 11.01 30.49
CA GLU A 196 16.80 11.47 31.86
C GLU A 196 15.66 12.52 31.99
N ASP A 197 15.04 12.92 30.87
CA ASP A 197 14.00 13.95 30.79
C ASP A 197 12.86 13.51 29.85
N PHE A 198 12.04 12.56 30.31
CA PHE A 198 10.93 11.99 29.52
C PHE A 198 9.88 13.01 29.05
N ALA A 199 9.80 14.19 29.68
CA ALA A 199 8.88 15.27 29.30
C ALA A 199 9.31 15.99 28.01
N SER A 200 10.58 15.88 27.61
CA SER A 200 11.15 16.41 26.37
C SER A 200 11.47 15.32 25.33
N GLY A 201 11.02 14.08 25.54
CA GLY A 201 11.35 12.90 24.72
C GLY A 201 10.92 12.94 23.25
N ASN A 202 10.48 14.09 22.74
CA ASN A 202 10.10 14.29 21.35
C ASN A 202 11.30 14.52 20.43
N GLY A 203 12.47 15.01 20.91
CA GLY A 203 13.66 15.14 20.05
C GLY A 203 15.00 15.23 20.78
N GLY A 204 16.02 14.51 20.27
CA GLY A 204 17.33 14.37 20.93
C GLY A 204 18.28 15.54 20.65
N GLY A 205 18.45 15.95 19.39
CA GLY A 205 19.31 17.07 19.03
C GLY A 205 18.59 18.42 19.13
N ILE A 206 17.54 18.59 18.32
CA ILE A 206 16.75 19.82 18.25
C ILE A 206 15.26 19.50 18.39
N ILE A 207 14.55 20.26 19.22
CA ILE A 207 13.09 20.35 19.21
C ILE A 207 12.71 21.72 18.66
N ALA A 208 11.83 21.75 17.66
CA ALA A 208 11.19 22.93 17.12
C ALA A 208 9.68 22.74 17.11
N TYR A 209 9.00 23.33 18.08
CA TYR A 209 7.54 23.34 18.19
C TYR A 209 7.06 24.79 18.18
N THR A 210 6.53 25.26 17.04
CA THR A 210 6.32 26.69 16.84
C THR A 210 5.28 27.01 15.76
N ASP A 211 4.63 28.15 15.94
CA ASP A 211 3.76 28.85 14.99
C ASP A 211 4.52 29.93 14.20
N ARG A 212 5.85 29.99 14.33
CA ARG A 212 6.73 31.01 13.73
C ARG A 212 7.73 30.43 12.74
N ASN A 213 8.56 31.32 12.18
CA ASN A 213 9.57 30.97 11.19
C ASN A 213 10.87 30.49 11.85
N VAL A 214 11.28 29.25 11.58
CA VAL A 214 12.54 28.68 12.09
C VAL A 214 13.37 28.17 10.92
N LEU A 215 14.67 28.51 10.94
CA LEU A 215 15.65 27.98 10.00
C LEU A 215 16.65 27.09 10.73
N ILE A 216 16.72 25.82 10.33
CA ILE A 216 17.75 24.87 10.74
C ILE A 216 18.57 24.55 9.49
N ALA A 217 19.77 25.11 9.38
CA ALA A 217 20.59 24.96 8.17
C ALA A 217 22.07 24.69 8.42
N ASP A 218 22.71 23.96 7.50
CA ASP A 218 24.18 23.75 7.51
C ASP A 218 24.71 23.10 8.80
N ASN A 219 23.86 22.44 9.60
CA ASN A 219 24.27 21.81 10.85
C ASN A 219 24.73 20.37 10.62
N THR A 220 25.65 19.92 11.46
CA THR A 220 25.98 18.50 11.63
C THR A 220 25.30 17.99 12.91
N ILE A 221 24.32 17.09 12.78
CA ILE A 221 23.49 16.61 13.89
C ILE A 221 23.66 15.10 13.99
N ASN A 222 24.36 14.63 15.02
CA ASN A 222 24.69 13.20 15.10
C ASN A 222 24.70 12.58 16.49
N ASN A 223 24.47 11.27 16.53
CA ASN A 223 24.54 10.49 17.77
C ASN A 223 23.67 11.05 18.90
N ASN A 224 22.55 11.70 18.56
CA ASN A 224 21.58 12.16 19.55
C ASN A 224 20.51 11.08 19.75
N ILE A 225 19.95 11.04 20.96
CA ILE A 225 19.00 10.01 21.39
C ILE A 225 17.72 10.66 21.89
N SER A 226 16.61 10.31 21.26
CA SER A 226 15.25 10.65 21.72
C SER A 226 14.60 9.41 22.31
N GLU A 227 14.40 9.41 23.63
CA GLU A 227 13.64 8.39 24.37
C GLU A 227 12.51 9.05 25.18
N GLY A 228 11.33 8.43 25.17
CA GLY A 228 10.12 8.97 25.82
C GLY A 228 9.19 9.77 24.90
N GLY A 229 8.35 10.65 25.45
CA GLY A 229 7.47 11.53 24.65
C GLY A 229 6.16 10.90 24.14
N ARG A 230 5.48 11.58 23.19
CA ARG A 230 4.36 11.01 22.38
C ARG A 230 4.79 10.65 20.96
N HIS A 231 5.74 11.40 20.42
CA HIS A 231 6.37 11.26 19.11
C HIS A 231 7.89 11.32 19.31
N GLY A 232 8.71 11.06 18.30
CA GLY A 232 10.17 11.09 18.45
C GLY A 232 10.88 11.56 17.18
N GLY A 233 11.96 12.31 17.34
CA GLY A 233 12.86 12.81 16.30
C GLY A 233 14.30 12.75 16.81
N GLY A 234 15.00 11.64 16.55
CA GLY A 234 16.30 11.35 17.18
C GLY A 234 17.29 12.50 17.01
N GLY A 235 17.43 13.01 15.78
CA GLY A 235 18.16 14.25 15.50
C GLY A 235 17.30 15.50 15.67
N ILE A 236 16.20 15.59 14.91
CA ILE A 236 15.33 16.78 14.87
C ILE A 236 13.86 16.39 15.06
N TYR A 237 13.16 17.11 15.91
CA TYR A 237 11.70 17.14 15.96
C TYR A 237 11.22 18.50 15.49
N ALA A 238 10.64 18.57 14.29
CA ALA A 238 10.08 19.77 13.70
C ALA A 238 8.55 19.65 13.61
N TYR A 239 7.85 20.55 14.29
CA TYR A 239 6.40 20.59 14.34
C TYR A 239 5.94 22.05 14.17
N ALA A 240 5.61 22.40 12.94
CA ALA A 240 4.94 23.64 12.62
C ALA A 240 3.44 23.48 12.84
N TYR A 241 2.76 24.50 13.37
CA TYR A 241 1.29 24.50 13.45
C TYR A 241 0.77 25.92 13.30
N GLU A 242 -0.54 26.07 13.06
CA GLU A 242 -1.20 27.39 12.93
C GLU A 242 -0.52 28.34 11.91
N GLY A 243 0.08 27.79 10.85
CA GLY A 243 0.75 28.55 9.80
C GLY A 243 2.23 28.86 10.05
N GLY A 244 2.85 28.25 11.06
CA GLY A 244 4.31 28.30 11.25
C GLY A 244 5.09 27.76 10.06
N HIS A 245 6.35 28.18 9.91
CA HIS A 245 7.20 27.74 8.80
C HIS A 245 8.56 27.28 9.32
N ILE A 246 8.75 25.97 9.40
CA ILE A 246 10.05 25.38 9.70
C ILE A 246 10.72 24.95 8.38
N ILE A 247 11.93 25.44 8.16
CA ILE A 247 12.77 25.03 7.04
C ILE A 247 14.00 24.31 7.59
N VAL A 248 14.13 23.03 7.25
CA VAL A 248 15.29 22.20 7.56
C VAL A 248 16.04 21.96 6.26
N ARG A 249 17.21 22.58 6.08
CA ARG A 249 17.95 22.48 4.82
C ARG A 249 19.44 22.33 4.94
N ASP A 250 20.06 21.64 3.99
CA ASP A 250 21.51 21.59 3.86
C ASP A 250 22.21 21.05 5.13
N ASN A 251 21.53 20.23 5.95
CA ASN A 251 22.09 19.62 7.16
C ASN A 251 22.63 18.20 6.90
N VAL A 252 23.62 17.79 7.70
CA VAL A 252 24.14 16.41 7.75
C VAL A 252 23.68 15.76 9.05
N ILE A 253 22.78 14.77 8.94
CA ILE A 253 22.06 14.14 10.06
C ILE A 253 22.39 12.64 10.07
N TYR A 254 23.17 12.17 11.06
CA TYR A 254 23.60 10.76 11.07
C TYR A 254 23.72 10.11 12.45
N GLY A 255 23.54 8.79 12.51
CA GLY A 255 23.72 8.02 13.76
C GLY A 255 22.76 8.41 14.89
N ASN A 256 21.70 9.16 14.61
CA ASN A 256 20.71 9.53 15.62
C ASN A 256 19.72 8.39 15.83
N THR A 257 19.17 8.29 17.05
CA THR A 257 18.27 7.20 17.44
C THR A 257 17.00 7.74 18.09
N SER A 258 15.85 7.21 17.70
CA SER A 258 14.59 7.37 18.44
C SER A 258 13.98 6.02 18.80
N ASP A 259 13.40 5.92 20.00
CA ASP A 259 12.59 4.76 20.42
C ASP A 259 11.19 4.72 19.79
N ARG A 260 10.83 5.67 18.92
CA ARG A 260 9.53 5.74 18.23
C ARG A 260 9.67 6.04 16.76
N PHE A 261 9.64 7.33 16.39
CA PHE A 261 9.55 7.78 15.01
C PHE A 261 10.81 8.56 14.61
N GLY A 262 11.04 8.77 13.32
CA GLY A 262 11.96 9.79 12.84
C GLY A 262 13.37 9.69 13.41
N GLY A 263 14.09 8.60 13.13
CA GLY A 263 15.41 8.36 13.72
C GLY A 263 16.36 9.53 13.45
N GLY A 264 16.37 10.02 12.21
CA GLY A 264 17.00 11.29 11.86
C GLY A 264 16.10 12.48 12.21
N MET A 265 14.86 12.47 11.71
CA MET A 265 13.95 13.60 11.83
C MET A 265 12.47 13.20 11.87
N TYR A 266 11.70 13.86 12.71
CA TYR A 266 10.24 13.94 12.65
C TYR A 266 9.83 15.33 12.20
N ALA A 267 8.89 15.42 11.26
CA ALA A 267 8.50 16.64 10.58
C ALA A 267 6.99 16.69 10.37
N TYR A 268 6.36 17.78 10.81
CA TYR A 268 4.96 18.12 10.56
C TYR A 268 4.91 19.53 9.95
N GLU A 269 4.19 19.69 8.83
CA GLU A 269 4.09 20.95 8.05
C GLU A 269 5.46 21.64 7.81
N THR A 270 6.49 20.86 7.49
CA THR A 270 7.88 21.32 7.41
C THR A 270 8.45 21.18 5.99
N GLN A 271 9.33 22.11 5.60
CA GLN A 271 10.10 21.99 4.36
C GLN A 271 11.46 21.35 4.63
N ILE A 272 11.69 20.17 4.05
CA ILE A 272 12.90 19.35 4.22
C ILE A 272 13.67 19.32 2.91
N LEU A 273 14.74 20.12 2.81
CA LEU A 273 15.40 20.42 1.54
C LEU A 273 16.90 20.10 1.56
N ARG A 274 17.39 19.27 0.64
CA ARG A 274 18.85 19.05 0.44
C ARG A 274 19.61 18.61 1.69
N ASN A 275 18.98 17.85 2.58
CA ASN A 275 19.65 17.27 3.74
C ASN A 275 20.28 15.92 3.38
N THR A 276 21.35 15.58 4.08
CA THR A 276 22.02 14.28 4.06
C THR A 276 21.65 13.53 5.34
N VAL A 277 20.76 12.55 5.25
CA VAL A 277 20.19 11.79 6.38
C VAL A 277 20.66 10.34 6.30
N ILE A 278 21.68 9.98 7.07
CA ILE A 278 22.41 8.71 6.90
C ILE A 278 22.53 7.90 8.20
N GLY A 279 22.21 6.61 8.16
CA GLY A 279 22.53 5.71 9.28
C GLY A 279 21.78 6.03 10.57
N ASN A 280 20.58 6.59 10.49
CA ASN A 280 19.74 6.87 11.66
C ASN A 280 18.77 5.71 11.92
N THR A 281 18.33 5.57 13.18
CA THR A 281 17.49 4.45 13.61
C THR A 281 16.24 4.93 14.34
N ALA A 282 15.07 4.41 13.95
CA ALA A 282 13.83 4.53 14.73
C ALA A 282 13.32 3.14 15.11
N ALA A 283 12.69 2.98 16.27
CA ALA A 283 12.13 1.68 16.63
C ALA A 283 10.88 1.33 15.81
N GLU A 284 10.02 2.31 15.50
CA GLU A 284 8.72 2.08 14.86
C GLU A 284 8.69 2.54 13.40
N LYS A 285 8.82 3.85 13.11
CA LYS A 285 8.54 4.40 11.78
C LYS A 285 9.51 5.49 11.34
N GLY A 286 9.91 5.50 10.07
CA GLY A 286 10.70 6.60 9.50
C GLY A 286 12.12 6.64 10.04
N GLY A 287 12.97 5.69 9.66
CA GLY A 287 14.32 5.58 10.20
C GLY A 287 15.15 6.83 9.92
N GLY A 288 15.06 7.32 8.68
CA GLY A 288 15.60 8.63 8.30
C GLY A 288 14.62 9.74 8.66
N VAL A 289 13.45 9.74 8.02
CA VAL A 289 12.48 10.83 8.10
C VAL A 289 11.06 10.31 8.37
N TYR A 290 10.36 10.91 9.33
CA TYR A 290 8.90 10.81 9.47
C TYR A 290 8.29 12.15 9.07
N ALA A 291 7.48 12.18 8.01
CA ALA A 291 6.97 13.42 7.42
C ALA A 291 5.44 13.41 7.33
N VAL A 292 4.80 14.45 7.84
CA VAL A 292 3.34 14.65 7.77
C VAL A 292 3.06 16.02 7.17
N ASP A 293 2.19 16.09 6.16
CA ASP A 293 1.78 17.32 5.49
C ASP A 293 2.99 18.21 5.10
N SER A 294 4.10 17.57 4.73
CA SER A 294 5.43 18.18 4.58
C SER A 294 5.93 18.05 3.14
N LEU A 295 6.92 18.89 2.78
CA LEU A 295 7.65 18.78 1.52
C LEU A 295 9.01 18.14 1.77
N VAL A 296 9.25 16.96 1.19
CA VAL A 296 10.54 16.27 1.25
C VAL A 296 11.19 16.33 -0.13
N ARG A 297 12.19 17.19 -0.29
CA ARG A 297 12.79 17.46 -1.60
C ARG A 297 14.32 17.48 -1.63
N GLU A 298 14.89 16.87 -2.67
CA GLU A 298 16.33 16.92 -2.97
C GLU A 298 17.24 16.33 -1.86
N ASN A 299 16.70 15.49 -0.97
CA ASN A 299 17.45 14.90 0.14
C ASN A 299 18.16 13.61 -0.28
N LEU A 300 19.30 13.34 0.36
CA LEU A 300 19.93 12.01 0.38
C LEU A 300 19.52 11.31 1.68
N ILE A 301 18.72 10.24 1.57
CA ILE A 301 18.22 9.43 2.69
C ILE A 301 18.78 8.02 2.53
N GLN A 302 19.82 7.70 3.28
CA GLN A 302 20.60 6.49 3.04
C GLN A 302 20.91 5.65 4.29
N SER A 303 20.85 4.33 4.17
CA SER A 303 21.27 3.39 5.24
C SER A 303 20.54 3.58 6.58
N ASN A 304 19.35 4.17 6.58
CA ASN A 304 18.54 4.33 7.79
C ASN A 304 17.72 3.08 8.08
N THR A 305 17.35 2.87 9.35
CA THR A 305 16.63 1.67 9.80
C THR A 305 15.39 2.03 10.63
N ALA A 306 14.25 1.39 10.36
CA ALA A 306 13.06 1.46 11.20
C ALA A 306 12.22 0.19 11.16
N GLY A 307 11.19 0.08 12.01
CA GLY A 307 10.14 -0.93 11.86
C GLY A 307 9.48 -0.85 10.47
N GLN A 308 8.99 0.33 10.11
CA GLN A 308 8.36 0.64 8.82
C GLN A 308 8.96 1.92 8.22
N GLY A 309 9.05 2.03 6.90
CA GLY A 309 9.60 3.23 6.27
C GLY A 309 11.05 3.45 6.65
N GLY A 310 11.93 2.48 6.37
CA GLY A 310 13.35 2.51 6.78
C GLY A 310 14.02 3.84 6.41
N GLY A 311 13.84 4.28 5.17
CA GLY A 311 14.25 5.61 4.70
C GLY A 311 13.29 6.69 5.21
N ALA A 312 12.03 6.60 4.77
CA ALA A 312 10.99 7.55 5.16
C ALA A 312 9.63 6.89 5.45
N TYR A 313 8.89 7.50 6.37
CA TYR A 313 7.45 7.30 6.56
C TYR A 313 6.74 8.62 6.28
N ALA A 314 5.77 8.62 5.38
CA ALA A 314 5.14 9.84 4.88
C ALA A 314 3.61 9.77 4.96
N GLU A 315 2.98 10.84 5.45
CA GLU A 315 1.53 11.01 5.49
C GLU A 315 1.15 12.31 4.77
N ASN A 316 0.41 12.22 3.67
CA ASN A 316 -0.01 13.37 2.84
C ASN A 316 1.14 14.32 2.44
N ALA A 317 2.38 13.83 2.47
CA ALA A 317 3.57 14.60 2.11
C ALA A 317 3.82 14.53 0.60
N GLU A 318 4.47 15.56 0.05
CA GLU A 318 5.04 15.50 -1.30
C GLU A 318 6.49 15.01 -1.22
N ILE A 319 6.79 13.92 -1.92
CA ILE A 319 8.11 13.29 -1.97
C ILE A 319 8.67 13.47 -3.38
N VAL A 320 9.68 14.34 -3.52
CA VAL A 320 10.17 14.74 -4.85
C VAL A 320 11.69 14.88 -4.95
N SER A 321 12.29 14.39 -6.02
CA SER A 321 13.73 14.57 -6.31
C SER A 321 14.69 14.04 -5.23
N ASN A 322 14.30 13.04 -4.43
CA ASN A 322 15.13 12.48 -3.37
C ASN A 322 15.91 11.23 -3.82
N SER A 323 17.08 11.02 -3.23
CA SER A 323 17.84 9.76 -3.29
C SER A 323 17.57 8.95 -2.03
N VAL A 324 16.80 7.85 -2.14
CA VAL A 324 16.41 6.97 -1.02
C VAL A 324 17.09 5.62 -1.21
N ILE A 325 18.22 5.42 -0.55
CA ILE A 325 19.21 4.39 -0.92
C ILE A 325 19.54 3.45 0.24
N GLY A 326 19.47 2.13 0.03
CA GLY A 326 20.00 1.15 0.99
C GLY A 326 19.37 1.20 2.40
N ASN A 327 18.14 1.70 2.53
CA ASN A 327 17.46 1.78 3.82
C ASN A 327 16.75 0.46 4.17
N ILE A 328 16.54 0.22 5.46
CA ILE A 328 16.07 -1.07 5.99
C ILE A 328 14.80 -0.88 6.82
N ALA A 329 13.72 -1.53 6.39
CA ALA A 329 12.55 -1.80 7.23
C ALA A 329 12.69 -3.18 7.90
N LEU A 330 12.45 -3.24 9.20
CA LEU A 330 12.48 -4.48 9.98
C LEU A 330 11.19 -5.30 9.80
N ASN A 331 10.10 -4.65 9.38
CA ASN A 331 8.83 -5.26 8.99
C ASN A 331 8.64 -5.24 7.46
N PRO A 332 7.57 -5.86 6.92
CA PRO A 332 7.34 -5.92 5.47
C PRO A 332 7.07 -4.56 4.81
N GLU A 333 6.76 -3.52 5.59
CA GLU A 333 6.23 -2.26 5.06
C GLU A 333 7.31 -1.20 4.79
N GLY A 334 7.80 -1.18 3.55
CA GLY A 334 8.52 -0.05 2.95
C GLY A 334 9.95 0.14 3.46
N GLY A 335 10.92 -0.55 2.88
CA GLY A 335 12.35 -0.30 3.17
C GLY A 335 12.78 1.14 2.85
N GLY A 336 12.40 1.63 1.66
CA GLY A 336 12.66 2.98 1.22
C GLY A 336 11.61 3.95 1.73
N LEU A 337 10.34 3.71 1.40
CA LEU A 337 9.21 4.57 1.74
C LEU A 337 8.00 3.77 2.18
N TYR A 338 7.40 4.17 3.31
CA TYR A 338 6.00 3.90 3.62
C TYR A 338 5.20 5.17 3.34
N TYR A 339 4.14 5.08 2.54
CA TYR A 339 3.31 6.22 2.18
C TYR A 339 1.84 6.00 2.56
N PHE A 340 1.26 6.99 3.23
CA PHE A 340 -0.16 7.07 3.56
C PHE A 340 -0.77 8.36 3.00
N GLY A 341 -1.88 8.27 2.27
CA GLY A 341 -2.58 9.44 1.71
C GLY A 341 -2.69 9.47 0.18
N SER A 342 -2.85 10.67 -0.40
CA SER A 342 -3.17 10.87 -1.83
C SER A 342 -2.31 11.93 -2.54
N GLY A 343 -1.11 12.22 -2.02
CA GLY A 343 -0.19 13.18 -2.62
C GLY A 343 0.62 12.60 -3.79
N LYS A 344 1.79 13.19 -4.05
CA LYS A 344 2.66 12.81 -5.18
C LYS A 344 3.97 12.23 -4.71
N ILE A 345 4.40 11.17 -5.39
CA ILE A 345 5.72 10.56 -5.24
C ILE A 345 6.36 10.56 -6.62
N HIS A 346 7.22 11.54 -6.89
CA HIS A 346 7.75 11.70 -8.25
C HIS A 346 9.21 12.13 -8.30
N GLN A 347 9.90 11.76 -9.37
CA GLN A 347 11.30 12.16 -9.59
C GLN A 347 12.26 11.66 -8.51
N ASN A 348 11.94 10.60 -7.77
CA ASN A 348 12.81 10.04 -6.74
C ASN A 348 13.59 8.82 -7.25
N SER A 349 14.65 8.47 -6.54
CA SER A 349 15.41 7.23 -6.74
C SER A 349 15.29 6.36 -5.50
N PHE A 350 14.60 5.23 -5.62
CA PHE A 350 14.48 4.20 -4.59
C PHE A 350 15.35 3.02 -4.98
N ALA A 351 16.57 2.95 -4.43
CA ALA A 351 17.54 1.93 -4.83
C ALA A 351 18.12 1.13 -3.67
N GLY A 352 18.19 -0.20 -3.82
CA GLY A 352 18.86 -1.07 -2.84
C GLY A 352 18.17 -1.16 -1.47
N ASN A 353 16.96 -0.62 -1.32
CA ASN A 353 16.26 -0.64 -0.04
C ASN A 353 15.72 -2.05 0.27
N LYS A 354 15.58 -2.38 1.55
CA LYS A 354 15.23 -3.72 2.01
C LYS A 354 14.11 -3.67 3.05
N ALA A 355 13.19 -4.63 2.96
CA ALA A 355 12.24 -4.97 4.02
C ALA A 355 12.38 -6.45 4.41
N ASN A 356 11.91 -6.81 5.60
CA ASN A 356 11.92 -8.20 6.09
C ASN A 356 10.50 -8.72 6.29
N GLY A 357 10.31 -10.03 6.13
CA GLY A 357 9.02 -10.72 6.33
C GLY A 357 8.36 -11.13 5.02
N GLU A 358 7.16 -11.70 5.14
CA GLU A 358 6.39 -12.17 3.98
C GLU A 358 5.85 -11.00 3.17
N ASN A 359 5.94 -11.12 1.83
CA ASN A 359 5.55 -10.07 0.89
C ASN A 359 6.22 -8.72 1.18
N ALA A 360 7.47 -8.76 1.68
CA ALA A 360 8.23 -7.57 2.03
C ALA A 360 8.41 -6.64 0.84
N CYS A 361 8.20 -5.34 1.06
CA CYS A 361 8.39 -4.30 0.06
C CYS A 361 9.62 -3.46 0.43
N GLY A 362 10.73 -3.72 -0.26
CA GLY A 362 11.94 -2.94 -0.09
C GLY A 362 11.77 -1.51 -0.59
N GLY A 363 11.03 -1.29 -1.68
CA GLY A 363 10.88 0.04 -2.29
C GLY A 363 9.83 0.90 -1.60
N VAL A 364 8.68 1.04 -2.26
CA VAL A 364 7.57 1.92 -1.86
C VAL A 364 6.36 1.10 -1.44
N TYR A 365 5.96 1.21 -0.18
CA TYR A 365 4.73 0.63 0.34
C TYR A 365 3.64 1.70 0.42
N VAL A 366 2.45 1.41 -0.12
CA VAL A 366 1.37 2.39 -0.27
C VAL A 366 0.11 1.94 0.45
N SER A 367 -0.37 2.78 1.35
CA SER A 367 -1.71 2.71 1.96
C SER A 367 -2.45 4.01 1.68
N GLY A 368 -3.10 4.10 0.54
CA GLY A 368 -3.66 5.33 -0.01
C GLY A 368 -3.61 5.33 -1.53
N ASN A 369 -3.95 6.46 -2.16
CA ASN A 369 -3.98 6.57 -3.62
C ASN A 369 -3.10 7.72 -4.13
N PRO A 370 -1.78 7.67 -3.90
CA PRO A 370 -0.85 8.66 -4.45
C PRO A 370 -0.66 8.50 -5.96
N ASP A 371 -0.26 9.58 -6.62
CA ASP A 371 0.25 9.55 -7.99
C ASP A 371 1.76 9.30 -7.97
N ILE A 372 2.19 8.16 -8.49
CA ILE A 372 3.58 7.70 -8.48
C ILE A 372 4.10 7.69 -9.91
N HIS A 373 4.97 8.64 -10.28
CA HIS A 373 5.48 8.73 -11.64
C HIS A 373 6.91 9.29 -11.69
N GLU A 374 7.63 9.03 -12.79
CA GLU A 374 8.98 9.56 -13.03
C GLU A 374 10.02 9.17 -11.95
N ASN A 375 9.81 8.06 -11.22
CA ASN A 375 10.79 7.57 -10.25
C ASN A 375 11.67 6.46 -10.85
N ASN A 376 12.84 6.26 -10.26
CA ASN A 376 13.74 5.11 -10.50
C ASN A 376 13.61 4.11 -9.34
N LEU A 377 12.98 2.95 -9.55
CA LEU A 377 12.83 1.89 -8.55
C LEU A 377 13.70 0.69 -8.91
N LEU A 378 14.82 0.50 -8.19
CA LEU A 378 15.88 -0.43 -8.62
C LEU A 378 16.44 -1.26 -7.48
N ASN A 379 16.63 -2.56 -7.69
CA ASN A 379 17.30 -3.46 -6.73
C ASN A 379 16.75 -3.41 -5.31
N ASN A 380 15.50 -3.03 -5.13
CA ASN A 380 14.88 -3.09 -3.82
C ASN A 380 14.64 -4.58 -3.50
N ARG A 381 15.06 -5.02 -2.31
CA ARG A 381 14.89 -6.41 -1.90
C ARG A 381 13.45 -6.66 -1.46
N GLY A 382 12.78 -7.58 -2.14
CA GLY A 382 11.34 -7.78 -2.06
C GLY A 382 10.65 -7.04 -3.20
N PHE A 383 9.44 -6.54 -2.99
CA PHE A 383 8.73 -5.74 -3.99
C PHE A 383 9.29 -4.32 -4.08
N GLY A 384 9.37 -3.78 -5.30
CA GLY A 384 9.64 -2.37 -5.57
C GLY A 384 8.44 -1.48 -5.23
N LEU A 385 7.22 -1.98 -5.44
CA LEU A 385 5.97 -1.32 -5.03
C LEU A 385 5.02 -2.33 -4.39
N ARG A 386 4.36 -1.97 -3.29
CA ARG A 386 3.29 -2.77 -2.70
C ARG A 386 2.07 -1.92 -2.42
N VAL A 387 0.92 -2.35 -2.94
CA VAL A 387 -0.39 -1.73 -2.66
C VAL A 387 -1.05 -2.47 -1.50
N ALA A 388 -1.46 -1.70 -0.49
CA ALA A 388 -2.14 -2.20 0.71
C ALA A 388 -3.59 -1.71 0.82
N ASN A 389 -4.10 -1.06 -0.24
CA ASN A 389 -5.51 -0.71 -0.33
C ASN A 389 -6.35 -1.98 -0.42
N VAL A 390 -7.62 -1.91 -0.03
CA VAL A 390 -8.58 -2.99 -0.31
C VAL A 390 -8.85 -3.12 -1.81
N ALA A 391 -9.22 -4.32 -2.27
CA ALA A 391 -9.45 -4.60 -3.69
C ALA A 391 -10.47 -3.68 -4.38
N GLU A 392 -11.49 -3.21 -3.66
CA GLU A 392 -12.51 -2.30 -4.19
C GLU A 392 -12.05 -0.84 -4.27
N ALA A 393 -10.85 -0.51 -3.76
CA ALA A 393 -10.31 0.83 -3.85
C ALA A 393 -9.91 1.17 -5.30
N PRO A 394 -9.90 2.47 -5.66
CA PRO A 394 -9.31 2.90 -6.91
C PRO A 394 -7.87 2.39 -7.05
N TYR A 395 -7.49 2.04 -8.28
CA TYR A 395 -6.15 1.55 -8.57
C TYR A 395 -5.11 2.65 -8.37
N VAL A 396 -3.94 2.25 -7.87
CA VAL A 396 -2.81 3.16 -7.64
C VAL A 396 -2.12 3.46 -8.97
N MET A 397 -1.96 4.73 -9.29
CA MET A 397 -1.23 5.16 -10.49
C MET A 397 0.27 5.04 -10.26
N ALA A 398 0.92 4.16 -11.03
CA ALA A 398 2.35 3.89 -10.97
C ALA A 398 3.00 3.86 -12.36
N ALA A 399 2.37 4.51 -13.34
CA ALA A 399 2.87 4.57 -14.71
C ALA A 399 4.07 5.54 -14.81
N ARG A 400 4.83 5.42 -15.89
CA ARG A 400 6.00 6.27 -16.18
C ARG A 400 7.08 6.22 -15.09
N ASN A 401 7.23 5.10 -14.40
CA ASN A 401 8.39 4.82 -13.55
C ASN A 401 9.37 3.90 -14.29
N TYR A 402 10.66 4.00 -13.95
CA TYR A 402 11.69 3.09 -14.41
C TYR A 402 11.92 1.99 -13.37
N TRP A 403 11.85 0.73 -13.82
CA TRP A 403 11.92 -0.46 -12.96
C TRP A 403 13.17 -1.32 -13.20
N GLY A 404 13.99 -0.97 -14.21
CA GLY A 404 15.14 -1.80 -14.61
C GLY A 404 14.75 -3.17 -15.19
N ALA A 405 13.51 -3.32 -15.66
CA ALA A 405 12.96 -4.59 -16.12
C ALA A 405 12.00 -4.39 -17.30
N ALA A 406 11.86 -5.40 -18.15
CA ALA A 406 10.85 -5.41 -19.21
C ALA A 406 9.44 -5.46 -18.61
N GLU A 407 8.42 -4.95 -19.33
CA GLU A 407 7.05 -4.79 -18.83
C GLU A 407 6.48 -6.01 -18.09
N ARG A 408 6.67 -7.21 -18.64
CA ARG A 408 6.17 -8.44 -18.02
C ARG A 408 6.83 -8.75 -16.67
N ALA A 409 8.10 -8.41 -16.52
CA ALA A 409 8.85 -8.60 -15.28
C ALA A 409 8.51 -7.55 -14.21
N ILE A 410 8.03 -6.36 -14.60
CA ILE A 410 7.63 -5.29 -13.67
C ILE A 410 6.54 -5.77 -12.71
N LEU A 411 5.63 -6.60 -13.20
CA LEU A 411 4.52 -7.10 -12.37
C LEU A 411 4.99 -8.04 -11.26
N HIS A 412 6.15 -8.69 -11.41
CA HIS A 412 6.76 -9.45 -10.31
C HIS A 412 7.56 -8.56 -9.34
N LEU A 413 7.76 -7.30 -9.70
CA LEU A 413 8.35 -6.28 -8.81
C LEU A 413 7.26 -5.50 -8.05
N THR A 414 5.99 -5.78 -8.32
CA THR A 414 4.85 -5.19 -7.63
C THR A 414 4.08 -6.24 -6.85
N PHE A 415 3.53 -5.86 -5.71
CA PHE A 415 2.54 -6.66 -5.01
C PHE A 415 1.22 -5.91 -5.04
N ASP A 416 0.25 -6.44 -5.78
CA ASP A 416 -1.05 -5.83 -5.98
C ASP A 416 -2.16 -6.90 -6.12
N TRP A 417 -3.31 -6.50 -6.66
CA TRP A 417 -4.46 -7.38 -6.92
C TRP A 417 -4.08 -8.68 -7.66
N LEU A 418 -3.10 -8.63 -8.57
CA LEU A 418 -2.69 -9.81 -9.34
C LEU A 418 -2.11 -10.89 -8.42
N ASP A 419 -1.35 -10.49 -7.40
CA ASP A 419 -0.75 -11.40 -6.41
C ASP A 419 -1.75 -11.79 -5.30
N ASN A 420 -2.61 -10.85 -4.89
CA ASN A 420 -3.63 -11.07 -3.87
C ASN A 420 -4.91 -10.29 -4.22
N ASP A 421 -5.99 -11.02 -4.50
CA ASP A 421 -7.28 -10.45 -4.92
C ASP A 421 -8.03 -9.70 -3.82
N GLU A 422 -7.48 -9.65 -2.60
CA GLU A 422 -7.96 -8.84 -1.47
C GLU A 422 -7.36 -7.43 -1.44
N VAL A 423 -6.30 -7.15 -2.22
CA VAL A 423 -5.66 -5.82 -2.27
C VAL A 423 -5.89 -5.09 -3.60
N GLY A 424 -5.71 -3.77 -3.58
CA GLY A 424 -5.91 -2.90 -4.73
C GLY A 424 -4.87 -3.12 -5.85
N LEU A 425 -5.27 -2.80 -7.08
CA LEU A 425 -4.45 -2.94 -8.28
C LEU A 425 -3.46 -1.77 -8.46
N ALA A 426 -2.25 -2.05 -8.97
CA ALA A 426 -1.30 -1.02 -9.40
C ALA A 426 -1.29 -0.89 -10.93
N SER A 427 -1.37 0.34 -11.43
CA SER A 427 -1.22 0.64 -12.86
C SER A 427 0.23 1.05 -13.16
N CYS A 428 1.08 0.05 -13.43
CA CYS A 428 2.52 0.26 -13.64
C CYS A 428 2.91 0.54 -15.10
N LEU A 429 1.96 0.43 -16.03
CA LEU A 429 2.19 0.55 -17.48
C LEU A 429 1.50 1.78 -18.07
N PRO A 430 2.12 2.48 -19.05
CA PRO A 430 3.44 2.20 -19.60
C PRO A 430 4.57 2.55 -18.61
N SER A 431 5.63 1.74 -18.58
CA SER A 431 6.86 2.04 -17.83
C SER A 431 7.84 2.87 -18.65
N LEU A 432 8.89 3.40 -18.02
CA LEU A 432 10.01 4.01 -18.75
C LEU A 432 10.99 2.94 -19.25
N ASP A 433 11.54 3.15 -20.45
CA ASP A 433 12.57 2.27 -21.06
C ASP A 433 13.99 2.55 -20.54
N SER A 434 14.20 3.71 -19.92
CA SER A 434 15.48 4.14 -19.33
C SER A 434 15.24 4.88 -18.02
N LEU A 435 16.30 5.08 -17.25
CA LEU A 435 16.27 5.90 -16.03
C LEU A 435 15.56 7.24 -16.29
N ALA A 436 14.70 7.61 -15.35
CA ALA A 436 14.15 8.97 -15.27
C ALA A 436 15.30 9.94 -14.98
N THR A 437 15.63 10.80 -15.94
CA THR A 437 16.73 11.77 -15.83
C THR A 437 16.38 12.98 -14.99
N THR A 438 15.09 13.20 -14.72
CA THR A 438 14.58 14.19 -13.76
C THR A 438 14.74 13.72 -12.31
N ALA A 439 15.03 12.44 -12.08
CA ALA A 439 15.33 11.89 -10.78
C ALA A 439 16.85 11.75 -10.58
N PRO A 440 17.36 11.89 -9.33
CA PRO A 440 18.75 11.55 -9.02
C PRO A 440 19.09 10.12 -9.44
N ALA A 441 20.29 9.92 -10.00
CA ALA A 441 20.73 8.57 -10.33
C ALA A 441 20.93 7.70 -9.08
N PRO A 442 20.66 6.39 -9.18
CA PRO A 442 21.08 5.42 -8.16
C PRO A 442 22.63 5.37 -8.07
N PRO A 443 23.18 4.89 -6.94
CA PRO A 443 24.63 4.82 -6.76
C PRO A 443 25.32 3.89 -7.77
N PRO A 444 26.65 4.04 -7.97
CA PRO A 444 27.47 2.99 -8.56
C PRO A 444 27.26 1.64 -7.88
N VAL A 445 27.29 0.57 -8.65
CA VAL A 445 27.02 -0.80 -8.20
C VAL A 445 28.18 -1.72 -8.54
N ASN A 446 28.13 -2.95 -8.04
CA ASN A 446 29.13 -3.99 -8.34
C ASN A 446 30.57 -3.56 -8.03
N VAL A 447 30.76 -2.83 -6.92
CA VAL A 447 32.08 -2.41 -6.46
C VAL A 447 32.94 -3.63 -6.11
N ILE A 448 34.10 -3.72 -6.74
CA ILE A 448 35.10 -4.77 -6.60
C ILE A 448 36.37 -4.14 -6.03
N ALA A 449 36.98 -4.80 -5.05
CA ALA A 449 38.31 -4.47 -4.54
C ALA A 449 39.25 -5.65 -4.74
N THR A 450 40.48 -5.34 -5.17
CA THR A 450 41.56 -6.30 -5.31
C THR A 450 42.81 -5.74 -4.64
N ALA A 451 43.36 -6.47 -3.67
CA ALA A 451 44.65 -6.10 -3.07
C ALA A 451 45.79 -6.35 -4.08
N LYS A 452 46.62 -5.33 -4.28
CA LYS A 452 47.83 -5.32 -5.12
C LYS A 452 49.05 -5.09 -4.23
N ASN A 453 50.26 -5.10 -4.80
CA ASN A 453 51.47 -4.85 -4.02
C ASN A 453 51.51 -3.41 -3.45
N GLU A 454 51.10 -2.43 -4.26
CA GLU A 454 51.14 -0.99 -3.91
C GLU A 454 49.87 -0.41 -3.26
N GLY A 455 48.80 -1.20 -3.10
CA GLY A 455 47.53 -0.70 -2.59
C GLY A 455 46.32 -1.59 -2.90
N VAL A 456 45.12 -1.00 -2.86
CA VAL A 456 43.87 -1.66 -3.26
C VAL A 456 43.34 -1.02 -4.55
N GLU A 457 43.18 -1.83 -5.59
CA GLU A 457 42.51 -1.42 -6.84
C GLU A 457 40.99 -1.59 -6.65
N LEU A 458 40.24 -0.51 -6.88
CA LEU A 458 38.78 -0.50 -6.89
C LEU A 458 38.27 -0.38 -8.33
N SER A 459 37.16 -1.05 -8.62
CA SER A 459 36.40 -0.90 -9.88
C SER A 459 34.91 -1.06 -9.63
N TRP A 460 34.07 -0.45 -10.46
CA TRP A 460 32.61 -0.46 -10.29
C TRP A 460 31.88 -0.32 -11.63
N GLU A 461 30.57 -0.50 -11.59
CA GLU A 461 29.67 -0.31 -12.72
C GLU A 461 28.73 0.87 -12.47
N GLU A 462 28.39 1.58 -13.54
CA GLU A 462 27.43 2.68 -13.51
C GLU A 462 26.06 2.19 -14.01
N PRO A 463 24.96 2.71 -13.46
CA PRO A 463 23.61 2.46 -13.96
C PRO A 463 23.48 2.74 -15.47
N GLN A 464 22.76 1.88 -16.19
CA GLN A 464 22.66 1.96 -17.65
C GLN A 464 22.11 3.31 -18.14
N GLY A 465 22.75 3.89 -19.17
CA GLY A 465 22.30 5.11 -19.83
C GLY A 465 22.81 6.41 -19.21
N LEU A 466 23.65 6.32 -18.18
CA LEU A 466 24.29 7.48 -17.54
C LEU A 466 25.80 7.46 -17.70
N LEU A 467 26.37 8.66 -17.77
CA LEU A 467 27.80 8.90 -17.62
C LEU A 467 27.94 9.89 -16.47
N PHE A 468 28.61 9.47 -15.39
CA PHE A 468 28.91 10.38 -14.31
C PHE A 468 30.08 11.29 -14.69
N GLU A 469 30.01 12.56 -14.29
CA GLU A 469 31.09 13.52 -14.55
C GLU A 469 32.34 13.21 -13.71
N GLY A 470 32.15 12.48 -12.62
CA GLY A 470 33.18 11.97 -11.74
C GLY A 470 32.58 11.13 -10.63
N HIS A 471 33.46 10.62 -9.77
CA HIS A 471 33.10 9.77 -8.65
C HIS A 471 33.70 10.30 -7.35
N LYS A 472 33.19 9.80 -6.23
CA LYS A 472 33.84 9.95 -4.93
C LYS A 472 33.93 8.59 -4.26
N VAL A 473 35.14 8.22 -3.84
CA VAL A 473 35.45 7.01 -3.08
C VAL A 473 35.54 7.36 -1.60
N TYR A 474 34.67 6.76 -0.82
CA TYR A 474 34.68 6.77 0.62
C TYR A 474 35.56 5.63 1.13
N ALA A 475 36.45 5.92 2.07
CA ALA A 475 37.41 4.96 2.60
C ALA A 475 37.63 5.15 4.11
N GLY A 476 37.71 4.05 4.86
CA GLY A 476 38.01 4.10 6.29
C GLY A 476 38.36 2.73 6.87
N THR A 477 38.78 2.71 8.13
CA THR A 477 39.00 1.47 8.90
C THR A 477 37.78 1.07 9.74
N GLY A 478 36.83 1.98 9.93
CA GLY A 478 35.50 1.73 10.46
C GLY A 478 34.47 1.46 9.35
N SER A 479 33.43 0.69 9.69
CA SER A 479 32.27 0.42 8.84
C SER A 479 31.18 1.46 9.08
N GLY A 480 30.52 1.90 8.00
CA GLY A 480 29.43 2.86 8.03
C GLY A 480 29.87 4.32 8.02
N TYR A 481 28.91 5.21 7.78
CA TYR A 481 29.13 6.65 7.78
C TYR A 481 29.32 7.20 9.21
N PRO A 482 30.23 8.16 9.44
CA PRO A 482 31.11 8.80 8.46
C PRO A 482 32.41 8.02 8.20
N TYR A 483 32.89 8.07 6.96
CA TYR A 483 34.18 7.53 6.58
C TYR A 483 35.33 8.49 6.92
N GLU A 484 36.52 7.95 7.18
CA GLU A 484 37.73 8.73 7.52
C GLU A 484 38.23 9.60 6.37
N SER A 485 38.04 9.13 5.13
CA SER A 485 38.49 9.80 3.91
C SER A 485 37.43 9.71 2.82
N ALA A 486 37.36 10.77 2.01
CA ALA A 486 36.56 10.84 0.80
C ALA A 486 37.43 11.43 -0.32
N ILE A 487 37.68 10.64 -1.37
CA ILE A 487 38.61 10.97 -2.45
C ILE A 487 37.82 11.19 -3.73
N GLN A 488 37.97 12.36 -4.35
CA GLN A 488 37.33 12.66 -5.62
C GLN A 488 38.13 12.02 -6.76
N ILE A 489 37.42 11.27 -7.60
CA ILE A 489 37.94 10.56 -8.76
C ILE A 489 37.28 11.15 -10.00
N GLY A 490 38.00 11.15 -11.12
CA GLY A 490 37.45 11.56 -12.42
C GLY A 490 36.35 10.59 -12.93
N PRO A 491 36.02 10.66 -14.23
CA PRO A 491 34.98 9.80 -14.82
C PRO A 491 35.40 8.32 -14.94
N ASP A 492 36.64 7.99 -14.59
CA ASP A 492 37.14 6.61 -14.62
C ASP A 492 36.38 5.73 -13.62
N LYS A 493 35.99 4.52 -14.07
CA LYS A 493 35.23 3.53 -13.27
C LYS A 493 36.14 2.61 -12.44
N ARG A 494 37.37 3.05 -12.21
CA ARG A 494 38.42 2.33 -11.51
C ARG A 494 39.44 3.29 -10.92
N CYS A 495 40.01 2.95 -9.77
CA CYS A 495 41.09 3.72 -9.17
C CYS A 495 41.98 2.86 -8.27
N MET A 496 43.22 3.29 -8.04
CA MET A 496 44.13 2.70 -7.07
C MET A 496 44.12 3.53 -5.78
N ILE A 497 43.90 2.88 -4.64
CA ILE A 497 44.07 3.48 -3.32
C ILE A 497 45.40 3.00 -2.74
N SER A 498 46.38 3.90 -2.70
CA SER A 498 47.73 3.64 -2.20
C SER A 498 47.89 4.05 -0.72
N ASP A 499 49.10 3.88 -0.17
CA ASP A 499 49.46 4.28 1.20
C ASP A 499 48.67 3.59 2.33
N LEU A 500 48.15 2.39 2.06
CA LEU A 500 47.43 1.57 3.01
C LEU A 500 48.39 0.80 3.93
N LYS A 501 47.97 0.57 5.19
CA LYS A 501 48.77 -0.18 6.17
C LYS A 501 48.59 -1.68 5.96
N GLN A 502 49.71 -2.40 5.83
CA GLN A 502 49.70 -3.84 5.72
C GLN A 502 49.03 -4.50 6.95
N GLY A 503 48.17 -5.48 6.70
CA GLY A 503 47.43 -6.23 7.72
C GLY A 503 46.15 -5.55 8.20
N GLN A 504 45.85 -4.33 7.74
CA GLN A 504 44.69 -3.55 8.15
C GLN A 504 43.46 -3.87 7.29
N GLU A 505 42.29 -3.88 7.92
CA GLU A 505 41.00 -3.95 7.23
C GLU A 505 40.53 -2.54 6.86
N TYR A 506 39.99 -2.43 5.64
CA TYR A 506 39.46 -1.21 5.07
C TYR A 506 38.05 -1.45 4.52
N PHE A 507 37.24 -0.41 4.63
CA PHE A 507 35.88 -0.33 4.11
C PHE A 507 35.84 0.73 3.02
N PHE A 508 35.20 0.41 1.90
CA PHE A 508 35.08 1.27 0.74
C PHE A 508 33.64 1.38 0.25
N ALA A 509 33.24 2.57 -0.17
CA ALA A 509 32.00 2.81 -0.90
C ALA A 509 32.21 3.87 -1.99
N VAL A 510 31.40 3.86 -3.04
CA VAL A 510 31.58 4.76 -4.20
C VAL A 510 30.26 5.47 -4.52
N SER A 511 30.34 6.76 -4.80
CA SER A 511 29.24 7.58 -5.32
C SER A 511 29.63 8.19 -6.68
N GLY A 512 28.63 8.62 -7.45
CA GLY A 512 28.79 9.33 -8.71
C GLY A 512 28.23 10.75 -8.64
N TYR A 513 28.58 11.57 -9.63
CA TYR A 513 28.04 12.92 -9.83
C TYR A 513 27.26 13.04 -11.14
N GLN A 514 26.04 13.57 -11.06
CA GLN A 514 25.15 13.77 -12.18
C GLN A 514 24.51 15.16 -12.13
N HIS A 515 24.24 15.77 -13.28
CA HIS A 515 23.33 16.92 -13.34
C HIS A 515 21.86 16.48 -13.30
N VAL A 516 21.10 17.03 -12.35
CA VAL A 516 19.64 16.96 -12.27
C VAL A 516 19.12 18.39 -12.25
N ASP A 517 18.29 18.77 -13.22
CA ASP A 517 17.78 20.13 -13.40
C ASP A 517 18.87 21.22 -13.30
N SER A 518 19.99 21.01 -14.02
CA SER A 518 21.17 21.89 -14.04
C SER A 518 21.96 21.97 -12.72
N ARG A 519 21.56 21.27 -11.66
CA ARG A 519 22.34 21.15 -10.41
C ARG A 519 23.22 19.90 -10.45
N LEU A 520 24.49 20.03 -10.06
CA LEU A 520 25.34 18.86 -9.83
C LEU A 520 24.92 18.18 -8.52
N VAL A 521 24.47 16.94 -8.60
CA VAL A 521 23.97 16.15 -7.49
C VAL A 521 24.87 14.94 -7.32
N GLU A 522 25.32 14.71 -6.09
CA GLU A 522 25.95 13.46 -5.72
C GLU A 522 24.85 12.40 -5.56
N THR A 523 25.08 11.21 -6.12
CA THR A 523 24.22 10.06 -5.84
C THR A 523 24.32 9.67 -4.35
N GLY A 524 23.62 8.61 -3.95
CA GLY A 524 24.05 7.87 -2.76
C GLY A 524 25.43 7.23 -2.95
N PHE A 525 26.02 6.68 -1.88
CA PHE A 525 27.15 5.77 -2.02
C PHE A 525 26.67 4.32 -2.17
N SER A 526 27.49 3.50 -2.82
CA SER A 526 27.26 2.08 -3.04
C SER A 526 27.12 1.29 -1.73
N GLU A 527 26.69 0.03 -1.82
CA GLU A 527 26.93 -0.94 -0.75
C GLU A 527 28.41 -0.92 -0.32
N GLU A 528 28.64 -1.06 0.98
CA GLU A 528 29.97 -1.02 1.55
C GLU A 528 30.72 -2.34 1.28
N LEU A 529 31.95 -2.20 0.82
CA LEU A 529 32.85 -3.32 0.56
C LEU A 529 33.94 -3.37 1.62
N LYS A 530 34.19 -4.56 2.17
CA LYS A 530 35.28 -4.83 3.12
C LYS A 530 36.42 -5.58 2.45
N ILE A 531 37.67 -5.13 2.67
CA ILE A 531 38.88 -5.84 2.24
C ILE A 531 40.01 -5.69 3.27
N ARG A 532 40.82 -6.74 3.43
CA ARG A 532 42.06 -6.67 4.22
C ARG A 532 43.25 -6.45 3.29
N PHE A 533 43.97 -5.34 3.47
CA PHE A 533 45.15 -5.07 2.66
C PHE A 533 46.36 -5.85 3.18
N THR A 534 46.87 -6.80 2.39
CA THR A 534 47.95 -7.71 2.81
C THR A 534 49.34 -7.28 2.31
N GLY A 535 49.44 -6.21 1.51
CA GLY A 535 50.68 -5.76 0.89
C GLY A 535 51.23 -6.71 -0.19
N ARG A 536 50.40 -7.64 -0.67
CA ARG A 536 50.73 -8.59 -1.74
C ARG A 536 49.64 -8.54 -2.80
N ASP A 537 50.02 -8.80 -4.05
CA ASP A 537 49.07 -9.00 -5.12
C ASP A 537 48.26 -10.29 -4.91
N GLU A 538 46.97 -10.09 -4.65
CA GLU A 538 45.99 -11.15 -4.45
C GLU A 538 45.01 -11.26 -5.62
N SER A 539 45.36 -10.75 -6.79
CA SER A 539 44.54 -10.89 -8.00
C SER A 539 44.14 -12.34 -8.27
N LEU A 540 42.94 -12.50 -8.80
CA LEU A 540 42.38 -13.76 -9.28
C LEU A 540 42.04 -13.61 -10.76
N ALA A 541 42.28 -14.67 -11.55
CA ALA A 541 41.73 -14.74 -12.88
C ALA A 541 40.19 -14.75 -12.80
N PRO A 542 39.46 -14.16 -13.76
CA PRO A 542 38.01 -14.35 -13.83
C PRO A 542 37.68 -15.84 -14.02
N PRO A 543 36.66 -16.38 -13.34
CA PRO A 543 36.15 -17.72 -13.63
C PRO A 543 35.59 -17.83 -15.04
N GLN A 544 35.44 -19.07 -15.52
CA GLN A 544 34.71 -19.38 -16.75
C GLN A 544 33.36 -20.01 -16.41
N ASN A 545 32.36 -19.67 -17.21
CA ASN A 545 31.03 -20.25 -17.15
C ASN A 545 31.04 -21.61 -17.88
N VAL A 546 30.83 -22.71 -17.14
CA VAL A 546 30.99 -24.09 -17.66
C VAL A 546 29.68 -24.66 -18.17
N SER A 547 28.60 -24.51 -17.40
CA SER A 547 27.26 -25.01 -17.76
C SER A 547 26.21 -24.08 -17.16
N PRO A 548 25.11 -23.76 -17.85
CA PRO A 548 24.79 -24.09 -19.24
C PRO A 548 25.78 -23.43 -20.23
N SER A 549 25.82 -23.95 -21.45
CA SER A 549 26.59 -23.39 -22.55
C SER A 549 25.99 -22.06 -23.06
N ASP A 550 26.80 -21.21 -23.67
CA ASP A 550 26.34 -19.90 -24.17
C ASP A 550 25.30 -20.06 -25.29
N GLY A 551 24.11 -19.52 -25.07
CA GLY A 551 22.96 -19.64 -25.98
C GLY A 551 22.14 -20.92 -25.81
N GLU A 552 22.36 -21.70 -24.75
CA GLU A 552 21.56 -22.91 -24.48
C GLU A 552 20.08 -22.56 -24.34
N THR A 553 19.19 -23.37 -24.92
CA THR A 553 17.74 -23.12 -24.93
C THR A 553 16.98 -24.23 -24.22
N ALA A 554 15.73 -23.94 -23.84
CA ALA A 554 14.86 -24.86 -23.10
C ALA A 554 15.43 -25.29 -21.73
N LEU A 555 16.19 -24.41 -21.08
CA LEU A 555 16.78 -24.69 -19.78
C LEU A 555 15.68 -24.76 -18.69
N PRO A 556 15.59 -25.83 -17.90
CA PRO A 556 14.68 -25.89 -16.76
C PRO A 556 14.95 -24.75 -15.76
N ARG A 557 13.90 -24.16 -15.19
CA ARG A 557 14.02 -23.06 -14.21
C ARG A 557 14.62 -23.49 -12.86
N ASN A 558 14.88 -24.79 -12.68
CA ASN A 558 15.61 -25.37 -11.55
C ASN A 558 16.99 -25.92 -11.95
N ALA A 559 17.52 -25.54 -13.12
CA ALA A 559 18.84 -25.94 -13.56
C ALA A 559 19.93 -25.37 -12.63
N VAL A 560 21.12 -25.98 -12.70
CA VAL A 560 22.29 -25.55 -11.93
C VAL A 560 23.28 -24.87 -12.86
N LEU A 561 23.64 -23.63 -12.54
CA LEU A 561 24.76 -22.93 -13.17
C LEU A 561 26.06 -23.42 -12.53
N THR A 562 27.04 -23.78 -13.34
CA THR A 562 28.33 -24.34 -12.90
C THR A 562 29.49 -23.51 -13.45
N ALA A 563 30.40 -23.11 -12.57
CA ALA A 563 31.60 -22.32 -12.88
C ALA A 563 32.88 -23.16 -12.81
N SER A 564 33.93 -22.69 -13.49
CA SER A 564 35.22 -23.40 -13.54
C SER A 564 35.94 -23.40 -12.20
N THR A 565 36.65 -24.48 -11.89
CA THR A 565 37.66 -24.47 -10.81
C THR A 565 38.81 -23.52 -11.17
N GLN A 566 39.49 -22.95 -10.17
CA GLN A 566 40.72 -22.19 -10.39
C GLN A 566 41.94 -23.09 -10.30
N THR A 567 42.76 -23.14 -11.36
CA THR A 567 43.91 -24.04 -11.47
C THR A 567 45.26 -23.43 -11.05
N ASN A 568 45.30 -22.23 -10.48
CA ASN A 568 46.57 -21.55 -10.14
C ASN A 568 46.73 -21.22 -8.64
N ILE A 569 46.97 -22.23 -7.80
CA ILE A 569 47.70 -22.03 -6.53
C ILE A 569 48.87 -23.03 -6.48
N PRO A 570 50.13 -22.59 -6.69
CA PRO A 570 51.29 -23.48 -6.59
C PRO A 570 51.45 -23.99 -5.17
N ALA A 571 51.43 -25.31 -5.01
CA ALA A 571 51.68 -25.99 -3.74
C ALA A 571 53.18 -26.05 -3.43
N THR A 572 53.84 -24.91 -3.17
CA THR A 572 55.21 -24.95 -2.62
C THR A 572 55.49 -23.76 -1.69
N GLY A 573 55.38 -24.01 -0.37
CA GLY A 573 56.34 -23.54 0.63
C GLY A 573 56.17 -22.15 1.25
N ALA A 574 55.24 -21.98 2.20
CA ALA A 574 55.42 -21.27 3.49
C ALA A 574 54.09 -21.33 4.30
N PRO A 575 54.09 -21.56 5.63
CA PRO A 575 52.85 -21.85 6.38
C PRO A 575 51.98 -20.64 6.79
N GLU A 576 52.12 -19.46 6.20
CA GLU A 576 51.25 -18.31 6.51
C GLU A 576 50.94 -17.47 5.25
N MET A 577 49.65 -17.45 4.87
CA MET A 577 48.96 -16.61 3.85
C MET A 577 49.22 -16.87 2.35
N ILE A 578 48.32 -17.64 1.67
CA ILE A 578 47.59 -17.33 0.41
C ILE A 578 46.34 -18.25 0.35
N GLY A 579 45.16 -17.76 0.77
CA GLY A 579 43.96 -18.58 1.02
C GLY A 579 43.15 -18.98 -0.21
N ALA A 580 42.50 -20.15 -0.13
CA ALA A 580 41.53 -20.65 -1.10
C ALA A 580 40.36 -19.68 -1.32
N ILE A 581 39.65 -19.83 -2.44
CA ILE A 581 38.38 -19.13 -2.69
C ILE A 581 37.40 -19.49 -1.57
N ASP A 582 36.82 -18.49 -0.92
CA ASP A 582 35.92 -18.70 0.22
C ASP A 582 34.45 -18.38 -0.11
N SER A 583 34.25 -17.54 -1.14
CA SER A 583 32.94 -17.04 -1.56
C SER A 583 32.88 -16.88 -3.08
N SER A 584 31.69 -17.00 -3.65
CA SER A 584 31.41 -16.67 -5.05
C SER A 584 30.14 -15.83 -5.12
N ARG A 585 30.13 -14.82 -6.00
CA ARG A 585 28.95 -13.98 -6.24
C ARG A 585 28.45 -14.28 -7.64
N TRP A 586 27.15 -14.54 -7.75
CA TRP A 586 26.49 -14.95 -8.98
C TRP A 586 25.44 -13.92 -9.32
N GLN A 587 25.46 -13.45 -10.57
CA GLN A 587 24.44 -12.54 -11.07
C GLN A 587 23.77 -13.10 -12.31
N ILE A 588 22.47 -12.87 -12.42
CA ILE A 588 21.64 -13.22 -13.57
C ILE A 588 20.92 -11.95 -14.04
N SER A 589 21.00 -11.63 -15.32
CA SER A 589 20.37 -10.46 -15.92
C SER A 589 19.61 -10.84 -17.19
N THR A 590 18.67 -10.01 -17.62
CA THR A 590 18.02 -10.11 -18.94
C THR A 590 18.88 -9.51 -20.05
N SER A 591 19.95 -8.80 -19.70
CA SER A 591 20.89 -8.18 -20.64
C SER A 591 22.30 -8.74 -20.47
N PRO A 592 23.03 -9.04 -21.56
CA PRO A 592 24.43 -9.45 -21.47
C PRO A 592 25.37 -8.29 -21.12
N ALA A 593 24.89 -7.05 -21.24
CA ALA A 593 25.70 -5.85 -21.06
C ALA A 593 25.37 -5.07 -19.78
N ASP A 594 24.24 -5.39 -19.14
CA ASP A 594 23.76 -4.66 -17.96
C ASP A 594 23.46 -5.62 -16.81
N PHE A 595 24.20 -5.48 -15.72
CA PHE A 595 24.01 -6.18 -14.45
C PHE A 595 23.84 -5.19 -13.31
N THR A 596 23.42 -3.97 -13.63
CA THR A 596 23.16 -2.94 -12.63
C THR A 596 21.85 -3.18 -11.91
N ALA A 597 20.90 -3.87 -12.53
CA ALA A 597 19.68 -4.39 -11.90
C ALA A 597 19.43 -5.87 -12.22
N PRO A 598 20.22 -6.81 -11.67
CA PRO A 598 20.13 -8.22 -12.03
C PRO A 598 18.87 -8.87 -11.44
N ALA A 599 18.26 -9.79 -12.20
CA ALA A 599 17.18 -10.65 -11.76
C ALA A 599 17.55 -11.54 -10.56
N ALA A 600 18.85 -11.83 -10.38
CA ALA A 600 19.37 -12.44 -9.17
C ALA A 600 20.79 -11.94 -8.88
N ASP A 601 21.10 -11.69 -7.61
CA ASP A 601 22.45 -11.38 -7.12
C ASP A 601 22.71 -12.12 -5.80
N VAL A 602 23.51 -13.18 -5.87
CA VAL A 602 23.62 -14.17 -4.78
C VAL A 602 25.07 -14.38 -4.40
N LEU A 603 25.36 -14.24 -3.10
CA LEU A 603 26.64 -14.62 -2.49
C LEU A 603 26.57 -16.04 -1.93
N LEU A 604 27.42 -16.94 -2.42
CA LEU A 604 27.55 -18.33 -1.98
C LEU A 604 28.91 -18.56 -1.31
N THR A 605 28.96 -19.50 -0.36
CA THR A 605 30.18 -19.89 0.38
C THR A 605 30.27 -21.42 0.52
N GLY A 606 31.44 -21.94 0.91
CA GLY A 606 31.65 -23.36 1.21
C GLY A 606 31.55 -24.29 -0.01
N ASP A 607 30.87 -25.44 0.11
CA ASP A 607 30.83 -26.44 -0.97
C ASP A 607 30.00 -26.01 -2.20
N LYS A 608 29.25 -24.90 -2.09
CA LYS A 608 28.39 -24.36 -3.16
C LYS A 608 29.09 -23.35 -4.06
N LEU A 609 30.38 -23.08 -3.85
CA LEU A 609 31.12 -22.02 -4.54
C LEU A 609 31.09 -22.10 -6.07
N LEU A 610 31.00 -23.32 -6.61
CA LEU A 610 31.07 -23.58 -8.04
C LEU A 610 29.69 -23.80 -8.67
N ASN A 611 28.62 -23.86 -7.88
CA ASN A 611 27.30 -24.27 -8.35
C ASN A 611 26.19 -23.39 -7.76
N PHE A 612 25.43 -22.72 -8.63
CA PHE A 612 24.24 -21.97 -8.24
C PHE A 612 22.99 -22.61 -8.82
N ASN A 613 22.05 -23.00 -7.95
CA ASN A 613 20.78 -23.58 -8.35
C ASN A 613 19.76 -22.46 -8.63
N LEU A 614 19.18 -22.45 -9.84
CA LEU A 614 18.15 -21.50 -10.25
C LEU A 614 16.81 -21.73 -9.52
N ALA A 615 16.64 -22.88 -8.88
CA ALA A 615 15.41 -23.21 -8.15
C ALA A 615 15.09 -22.15 -7.08
N GLY A 616 13.87 -21.63 -7.12
CA GLY A 616 13.39 -20.57 -6.22
C GLY A 616 13.63 -19.15 -6.73
N LEU A 617 14.20 -18.99 -7.94
CA LEU A 617 14.16 -17.72 -8.67
C LEU A 617 12.90 -17.64 -9.54
N ASP A 618 12.28 -16.47 -9.57
CA ASP A 618 11.13 -16.16 -10.45
C ASP A 618 11.58 -15.85 -11.88
N LEU A 619 12.22 -16.82 -12.53
CA LEU A 619 12.61 -16.68 -13.94
C LEU A 619 11.37 -16.85 -14.84
N LEU A 620 11.19 -15.91 -15.77
CA LEU A 620 10.15 -15.96 -16.79
C LEU A 620 10.41 -17.11 -17.76
N ALA A 621 9.35 -17.70 -18.29
CA ALA A 621 9.44 -18.74 -19.30
C ALA A 621 9.74 -18.19 -20.69
N ASN A 622 10.45 -18.96 -21.52
CA ASN A 622 10.91 -18.55 -22.86
C ASN A 622 11.66 -17.21 -22.86
N GLN A 623 12.38 -16.90 -21.78
CA GLN A 623 13.14 -15.66 -21.63
C GLN A 623 14.63 -16.01 -21.64
N THR A 624 15.39 -15.27 -22.45
CA THR A 624 16.85 -15.35 -22.41
C THR A 624 17.37 -14.54 -21.24
N TYR A 625 18.19 -15.18 -20.41
CA TYR A 625 18.94 -14.59 -19.32
C TYR A 625 20.43 -14.78 -19.56
N PHE A 626 21.23 -13.91 -18.96
CA PHE A 626 22.69 -13.93 -19.00
C PHE A 626 23.21 -14.01 -17.59
N TRP A 627 24.13 -14.94 -17.32
CA TRP A 627 24.71 -15.09 -15.99
C TRP A 627 26.21 -14.84 -16.00
N ARG A 628 26.70 -14.33 -14.88
CA ARG A 628 28.12 -14.14 -14.60
C ARG A 628 28.45 -14.47 -13.15
N VAL A 629 29.70 -14.78 -12.89
CA VAL A 629 30.20 -15.17 -11.57
C VAL A 629 31.55 -14.54 -11.29
N ALA A 630 31.80 -14.18 -10.03
CA ALA A 630 33.09 -13.74 -9.52
C ALA A 630 33.46 -14.51 -8.25
N TYR A 631 34.76 -14.66 -7.98
CA TYR A 631 35.28 -15.34 -6.79
C TYR A 631 35.92 -14.38 -5.82
N ARG A 632 35.75 -14.63 -4.52
CA ARG A 632 36.39 -13.91 -3.43
C ARG A 632 37.36 -14.81 -2.67
N LYS A 633 38.52 -14.26 -2.33
CA LYS A 633 39.46 -14.85 -1.37
C LYS A 633 39.07 -14.53 0.07
N THR A 634 39.55 -15.33 1.02
CA THR A 634 39.43 -15.04 2.47
C THR A 634 39.95 -13.66 2.89
N GLY A 635 40.91 -13.08 2.14
CA GLY A 635 41.41 -11.71 2.37
C GLY A 635 40.49 -10.58 1.90
N GLY A 636 39.40 -10.90 1.19
CA GLY A 636 38.44 -9.92 0.65
C GLY A 636 38.66 -9.54 -0.82
N SER A 637 39.78 -9.94 -1.43
CA SER A 637 40.05 -9.69 -2.85
C SER A 637 39.07 -10.45 -3.76
N TRP A 638 38.39 -9.72 -4.63
CA TRP A 638 37.49 -10.26 -5.65
C TRP A 638 38.23 -10.41 -7.00
N SER A 639 37.87 -11.45 -7.75
CA SER A 639 38.19 -11.54 -9.18
C SER A 639 37.34 -10.55 -9.98
N GLN A 640 37.78 -10.25 -11.20
CA GLN A 640 36.87 -9.71 -12.20
C GLN A 640 35.74 -10.71 -12.50
N TRP A 641 34.61 -10.21 -12.99
CA TRP A 641 33.47 -11.05 -13.40
C TRP A 641 33.84 -11.95 -14.61
N SER A 642 33.25 -13.15 -14.66
CA SER A 642 33.27 -13.97 -15.86
C SER A 642 32.58 -13.27 -17.03
N LYS A 643 32.91 -13.69 -18.26
CA LYS A 643 32.16 -13.25 -19.45
C LYS A 643 30.70 -13.72 -19.31
N PRO A 644 29.70 -12.83 -19.49
CA PRO A 644 28.30 -13.22 -19.45
C PRO A 644 27.99 -14.37 -20.41
N THR A 645 27.19 -15.34 -19.96
CA THR A 645 26.76 -16.52 -20.72
C THR A 645 25.25 -16.57 -20.76
N GLY A 646 24.67 -16.65 -21.95
CA GLY A 646 23.24 -16.67 -22.17
C GLY A 646 22.64 -18.07 -22.01
N PHE A 647 21.43 -18.16 -21.45
CA PHE A 647 20.55 -19.33 -21.56
C PHE A 647 19.10 -18.87 -21.72
N THR A 648 18.26 -19.67 -22.38
CA THR A 648 16.83 -19.40 -22.52
C THR A 648 16.05 -20.43 -21.73
N THR A 649 15.22 -19.97 -20.80
CA THR A 649 14.35 -20.84 -20.00
C THR A 649 13.38 -21.60 -20.89
N ILE A 650 12.96 -22.77 -20.43
CA ILE A 650 11.90 -23.54 -21.09
C ILE A 650 10.64 -22.68 -21.24
N ALA A 651 10.00 -22.74 -22.40
CA ALA A 651 8.69 -22.15 -22.60
C ALA A 651 7.69 -22.85 -21.66
N ASP A 652 6.76 -22.09 -21.09
CA ASP A 652 5.63 -22.71 -20.43
C ASP A 652 4.92 -23.58 -21.47
N SER A 653 4.46 -24.75 -21.06
CA SER A 653 3.58 -25.54 -21.93
C SER A 653 2.51 -24.60 -22.47
N PRO A 654 2.22 -24.56 -23.77
CA PRO A 654 1.29 -23.60 -24.36
C PRO A 654 -0.15 -23.69 -23.81
N SER A 655 -0.40 -24.64 -22.91
CA SER A 655 -1.61 -24.78 -22.11
C SER A 655 -1.61 -23.95 -20.82
N LEU A 656 -0.52 -23.41 -20.28
CA LEU A 656 -0.59 -22.63 -19.03
C LEU A 656 -0.98 -21.17 -19.28
N LEU A 657 -1.95 -20.67 -18.52
CA LEU A 657 -2.41 -19.28 -18.54
C LEU A 657 -2.10 -18.62 -17.19
N ALA A 658 -1.38 -17.50 -17.20
CA ALA A 658 -1.04 -16.73 -15.99
C ALA A 658 -0.61 -15.30 -16.35
N GLY A 659 -0.78 -14.38 -15.41
CA GLY A 659 -0.27 -13.02 -15.50
C GLY A 659 -1.11 -12.10 -16.40
N PRO A 660 -0.57 -10.91 -16.75
CA PRO A 660 -1.31 -9.91 -17.51
C PRO A 660 -1.47 -10.31 -18.99
N ILE A 661 -2.49 -9.76 -19.62
CA ILE A 661 -2.67 -9.78 -21.07
C ILE A 661 -2.70 -8.31 -21.51
N THR A 662 -1.56 -7.82 -22.01
CA THR A 662 -1.36 -6.43 -22.45
C THR A 662 -1.61 -6.21 -23.94
N THR A 663 -1.63 -7.29 -24.72
CA THR A 663 -1.91 -7.31 -26.16
C THR A 663 -2.91 -8.43 -26.48
N THR A 664 -3.25 -8.65 -27.75
CA THR A 664 -4.16 -9.75 -28.11
C THR A 664 -3.51 -11.11 -27.91
N LEU A 665 -3.99 -11.87 -26.90
CA LEU A 665 -3.69 -13.29 -26.71
C LEU A 665 -4.84 -14.13 -27.26
N LYS A 666 -4.52 -15.07 -28.15
CA LYS A 666 -5.50 -15.99 -28.76
C LYS A 666 -5.32 -17.42 -28.28
N LEU A 667 -6.31 -17.96 -27.57
CA LEU A 667 -6.37 -19.37 -27.16
C LEU A 667 -6.94 -20.22 -28.30
N ARG A 668 -6.09 -21.09 -28.84
CA ARG A 668 -6.43 -21.99 -29.95
C ARG A 668 -6.98 -23.32 -29.49
N LYS A 669 -7.99 -23.85 -30.19
CA LYS A 669 -8.59 -25.17 -29.91
C LYS A 669 -7.56 -26.30 -29.98
N SER A 670 -6.61 -26.22 -30.90
CA SER A 670 -5.56 -27.25 -31.10
C SER A 670 -4.63 -27.43 -29.90
N LEU A 671 -4.61 -26.48 -28.96
CA LEU A 671 -3.78 -26.50 -27.75
C LEU A 671 -4.62 -26.65 -26.47
N SER A 672 -5.94 -26.82 -26.61
CA SER A 672 -6.86 -27.09 -25.50
C SER A 672 -6.59 -28.49 -24.92
N PRO A 673 -6.67 -28.68 -23.58
CA PRO A 673 -7.08 -27.70 -22.57
C PRO A 673 -5.95 -26.76 -22.13
N TYR A 674 -6.33 -25.55 -21.73
CA TYR A 674 -5.49 -24.61 -20.99
C TYR A 674 -5.73 -24.77 -19.49
N VAL A 675 -4.70 -24.58 -18.67
CA VAL A 675 -4.76 -24.54 -17.21
C VAL A 675 -4.33 -23.16 -16.74
N MET A 676 -5.24 -22.42 -16.11
CA MET A 676 -4.99 -21.13 -15.50
C MET A 676 -4.45 -21.34 -14.08
N VAL A 677 -3.14 -21.17 -13.92
CA VAL A 677 -2.41 -21.52 -12.69
C VAL A 677 -2.28 -20.34 -11.72
N ASP A 678 -2.56 -19.13 -12.20
CA ASP A 678 -2.54 -17.91 -11.40
C ASP A 678 -3.66 -16.95 -11.82
N ASN A 679 -3.82 -15.84 -11.09
CA ASN A 679 -4.71 -14.76 -11.51
C ASN A 679 -4.28 -14.24 -12.89
N VAL A 680 -5.27 -13.87 -13.69
CA VAL A 680 -5.08 -13.33 -15.04
C VAL A 680 -5.77 -11.99 -15.13
N LEU A 681 -5.06 -10.97 -15.62
CA LEU A 681 -5.59 -9.63 -15.81
C LEU A 681 -5.50 -9.23 -17.28
N VAL A 682 -6.64 -9.10 -17.96
CA VAL A 682 -6.69 -8.46 -19.28
C VAL A 682 -6.65 -6.95 -19.08
N MET A 683 -5.50 -6.34 -19.39
CA MET A 683 -5.26 -4.91 -19.19
C MET A 683 -6.05 -4.08 -20.21
N PRO A 684 -6.30 -2.78 -19.95
CA PRO A 684 -6.84 -1.87 -20.95
C PRO A 684 -6.00 -1.89 -22.24
N GLY A 685 -6.67 -2.04 -23.39
CA GLY A 685 -6.01 -2.22 -24.70
C GLY A 685 -5.57 -3.66 -25.03
N GLY A 686 -5.50 -4.56 -24.04
CA GLY A 686 -5.29 -5.99 -24.23
C GLY A 686 -6.57 -6.73 -24.61
N ALA A 687 -6.44 -7.91 -25.22
CA ALA A 687 -7.58 -8.73 -25.58
C ALA A 687 -7.29 -10.23 -25.37
N LEU A 688 -8.23 -10.95 -24.77
CA LEU A 688 -8.23 -12.42 -24.69
C LEU A 688 -9.28 -12.97 -25.66
N GLU A 689 -8.82 -13.56 -26.76
CA GLU A 689 -9.67 -14.19 -27.78
C GLU A 689 -9.64 -15.72 -27.63
N ILE A 690 -10.79 -16.36 -27.56
CA ILE A 690 -10.87 -17.81 -27.31
C ILE A 690 -11.62 -18.49 -28.46
N GLU A 691 -10.96 -19.46 -29.12
CA GLU A 691 -11.57 -20.24 -30.20
C GLU A 691 -12.66 -21.20 -29.67
N PRO A 692 -13.72 -21.48 -30.46
CA PRO A 692 -14.76 -22.44 -30.09
C PRO A 692 -14.19 -23.82 -29.71
N GLY A 693 -14.67 -24.41 -28.61
CA GLY A 693 -14.25 -25.72 -28.13
C GLY A 693 -13.02 -25.72 -27.20
N VAL A 694 -12.45 -24.56 -26.90
CA VAL A 694 -11.37 -24.43 -25.91
C VAL A 694 -11.91 -24.70 -24.50
N HIS A 695 -11.14 -25.45 -23.72
CA HIS A 695 -11.37 -25.68 -22.30
C HIS A 695 -10.29 -24.94 -21.49
N VAL A 696 -10.71 -24.08 -20.57
CA VAL A 696 -9.87 -23.39 -19.60
C VAL A 696 -10.18 -23.97 -18.22
N ARG A 697 -9.21 -24.70 -17.66
CA ARG A 697 -9.26 -25.29 -16.32
C ARG A 697 -8.59 -24.32 -15.36
N VAL A 698 -9.28 -23.87 -14.32
CA VAL A 698 -8.79 -22.81 -13.44
C VAL A 698 -8.42 -23.38 -12.08
N ALA A 699 -7.21 -23.07 -11.60
CA ALA A 699 -6.76 -23.47 -10.28
C ALA A 699 -7.63 -22.85 -9.16
N GLY A 700 -7.72 -23.53 -8.02
CA GLY A 700 -8.53 -23.10 -6.88
C GLY A 700 -8.19 -21.67 -6.44
N GLY A 701 -9.22 -20.87 -6.17
CA GLY A 701 -9.10 -19.46 -5.76
C GLY A 701 -8.67 -18.46 -6.83
N LYS A 702 -8.30 -18.88 -8.05
CA LYS A 702 -7.77 -17.95 -9.08
C LYS A 702 -8.86 -17.23 -9.88
N ASN A 703 -8.64 -15.95 -10.19
CA ASN A 703 -9.57 -15.05 -10.87
C ASN A 703 -9.09 -14.65 -12.26
N LEU A 704 -10.04 -14.47 -13.18
CA LEU A 704 -9.82 -13.80 -14.47
C LEU A 704 -10.48 -12.41 -14.40
N MET A 705 -9.68 -11.35 -14.27
CA MET A 705 -10.16 -9.98 -14.36
C MET A 705 -9.96 -9.42 -15.76
N VAL A 706 -10.99 -8.77 -16.27
CA VAL A 706 -11.04 -8.12 -17.57
C VAL A 706 -11.21 -6.62 -17.34
N ARG A 707 -10.24 -5.85 -17.81
CA ARG A 707 -10.28 -4.38 -17.98
C ARG A 707 -10.00 -3.97 -19.44
N GLY A 708 -9.74 -4.94 -20.31
CA GLY A 708 -9.64 -4.80 -21.76
C GLY A 708 -10.80 -5.56 -22.41
N LYS A 709 -10.49 -6.43 -23.37
CA LYS A 709 -11.51 -7.21 -24.09
C LYS A 709 -11.41 -8.71 -23.79
N LEU A 710 -12.54 -9.34 -23.49
CA LEU A 710 -12.69 -10.80 -23.51
C LEU A 710 -13.66 -11.20 -24.62
N ALA A 711 -13.19 -11.95 -25.62
CA ALA A 711 -14.00 -12.47 -26.71
C ALA A 711 -14.03 -14.00 -26.68
N ALA A 712 -15.04 -14.56 -26.00
CA ALA A 712 -15.29 -15.99 -25.96
C ALA A 712 -16.60 -16.31 -26.70
N LYS A 713 -16.48 -16.77 -27.95
CA LYS A 713 -17.61 -17.11 -28.81
C LYS A 713 -17.55 -18.59 -29.17
N GLY A 714 -18.25 -19.42 -28.40
CA GLY A 714 -18.44 -20.83 -28.67
C GLY A 714 -19.45 -21.09 -29.78
N THR A 715 -19.74 -22.37 -30.00
CA THR A 715 -20.81 -22.84 -30.90
C THR A 715 -21.61 -23.93 -30.18
N LEU A 716 -22.83 -24.20 -30.64
CA LEU A 716 -23.65 -25.30 -30.09
C LEU A 716 -22.92 -26.65 -30.01
N SER A 717 -22.12 -26.98 -31.03
CA SER A 717 -21.35 -28.23 -31.07
C SER A 717 -20.00 -28.15 -30.38
N ASN A 718 -19.48 -26.94 -30.14
CA ASN A 718 -18.17 -26.72 -29.52
C ASN A 718 -18.26 -25.50 -28.58
N PRO A 719 -18.87 -25.66 -27.39
CA PRO A 719 -18.89 -24.60 -26.40
C PRO A 719 -17.46 -24.33 -25.90
N ILE A 720 -17.23 -23.11 -25.40
CA ILE A 720 -16.01 -22.77 -24.66
C ILE A 720 -16.28 -23.04 -23.18
N THR A 721 -15.39 -23.75 -22.50
CA THR A 721 -15.62 -24.17 -21.11
C THR A 721 -14.60 -23.52 -20.18
N PHE A 722 -15.08 -22.82 -19.14
CA PHE A 722 -14.31 -22.40 -17.97
C PHE A 722 -14.76 -23.25 -16.78
N THR A 723 -13.86 -24.06 -16.22
CA THR A 723 -14.18 -25.01 -15.14
C THR A 723 -13.03 -25.13 -14.15
N ALA A 724 -13.26 -25.70 -12.98
CA ALA A 724 -12.21 -25.93 -11.99
C ALA A 724 -11.19 -26.97 -12.47
N ASP A 725 -9.91 -26.75 -12.18
CA ASP A 725 -8.84 -27.71 -12.47
C ASP A 725 -8.79 -28.88 -11.47
N SER A 726 -9.41 -28.71 -10.30
CA SER A 726 -9.49 -29.68 -9.21
C SER A 726 -10.83 -29.57 -8.49
N ASP A 727 -11.01 -30.27 -7.37
CA ASP A 727 -12.21 -30.15 -6.53
C ASP A 727 -12.33 -28.77 -5.86
N ALA A 728 -11.23 -28.03 -5.74
CA ALA A 728 -11.23 -26.67 -5.19
C ALA A 728 -11.91 -25.68 -6.14
N ARG A 729 -12.86 -24.89 -5.62
CA ARG A 729 -13.53 -23.83 -6.38
C ARG A 729 -12.53 -22.78 -6.82
N TRP A 730 -12.56 -22.43 -8.11
CA TRP A 730 -11.83 -21.27 -8.60
C TRP A 730 -12.56 -19.97 -8.25
N GLY A 731 -11.91 -18.83 -8.49
CA GLY A 731 -12.47 -17.51 -8.23
C GLY A 731 -13.56 -17.12 -9.23
N LYS A 732 -13.51 -15.89 -9.69
CA LYS A 732 -14.52 -15.28 -10.56
C LYS A 732 -13.96 -14.96 -11.94
N ILE A 733 -14.86 -14.81 -12.91
CA ILE A 733 -14.62 -13.93 -14.06
C ILE A 733 -15.12 -12.54 -13.63
N ILE A 734 -14.26 -11.55 -13.67
CA ILE A 734 -14.56 -10.18 -13.25
C ILE A 734 -14.48 -9.27 -14.47
N PHE A 735 -15.60 -8.72 -14.91
CA PHE A 735 -15.62 -7.60 -15.85
C PHE A 735 -15.57 -6.31 -15.03
N ALA A 736 -14.37 -5.76 -14.90
CA ALA A 736 -14.10 -4.55 -14.15
C ALA A 736 -14.15 -3.31 -15.05
N ASP A 737 -14.13 -2.14 -14.41
CA ASP A 737 -14.07 -0.84 -15.08
C ASP A 737 -12.94 -0.80 -16.13
N LEU A 738 -13.22 -0.13 -17.25
CA LEU A 738 -12.49 -0.10 -18.52
C LEU A 738 -12.64 -1.34 -19.43
N SER A 739 -13.33 -2.40 -18.98
CA SER A 739 -13.74 -3.48 -19.89
C SER A 739 -14.37 -2.90 -21.16
N GLN A 740 -14.00 -3.43 -22.31
CA GLN A 740 -14.56 -2.97 -23.58
C GLN A 740 -16.05 -3.36 -23.65
N ASP A 741 -16.94 -2.38 -23.51
CA ASP A 741 -18.38 -2.58 -23.58
C ASP A 741 -18.83 -3.18 -24.92
N VAL A 742 -19.86 -4.03 -24.87
CA VAL A 742 -20.45 -4.61 -26.06
C VAL A 742 -21.04 -3.53 -26.98
N GLN A 743 -20.81 -3.69 -28.27
CA GLN A 743 -21.36 -2.85 -29.33
C GLN A 743 -22.29 -3.69 -30.21
N PHE A 744 -23.42 -3.11 -30.61
CA PHE A 744 -24.40 -3.73 -31.52
C PHE A 744 -24.51 -2.96 -32.82
N ASN A 745 -24.82 -3.65 -33.92
CA ASN A 745 -25.22 -2.99 -35.17
C ASN A 745 -26.69 -2.49 -35.09
N SER A 746 -27.17 -1.81 -36.14
CA SER A 746 -28.55 -1.29 -36.20
C SER A 746 -29.66 -2.37 -36.15
N SER A 747 -29.30 -3.63 -36.38
CA SER A 747 -30.21 -4.79 -36.32
C SER A 747 -30.20 -5.47 -34.96
N GLY A 748 -29.35 -5.03 -34.01
CA GLY A 748 -29.18 -5.66 -32.70
C GLY A 748 -28.19 -6.83 -32.68
N ASP A 749 -27.43 -7.06 -33.75
CA ASP A 749 -26.39 -8.10 -33.76
C ASP A 749 -25.10 -7.58 -33.12
N TYR A 750 -24.40 -8.46 -32.40
CA TYR A 750 -23.08 -8.19 -31.85
C TYR A 750 -22.09 -7.71 -32.94
N LEU A 751 -21.41 -6.61 -32.67
CA LEU A 751 -20.36 -6.04 -33.51
C LEU A 751 -18.97 -6.25 -32.89
N ASP A 752 -18.78 -5.79 -31.65
CA ASP A 752 -17.50 -5.85 -30.94
C ASP A 752 -17.70 -5.76 -29.40
N GLY A 753 -16.63 -5.87 -28.63
CA GLY A 753 -16.61 -5.75 -27.16
C GLY A 753 -16.62 -7.09 -26.42
N CYS A 754 -16.75 -7.02 -25.10
CA CYS A 754 -16.73 -8.18 -24.22
C CYS A 754 -17.95 -9.09 -24.44
N ILE A 755 -17.71 -10.38 -24.65
CA ILE A 755 -18.75 -11.37 -24.95
C ILE A 755 -18.41 -12.75 -24.36
N LEU A 756 -19.42 -13.36 -23.75
CA LEU A 756 -19.53 -14.78 -23.46
C LEU A 756 -20.75 -15.33 -24.23
N GLU A 757 -20.51 -15.99 -25.36
CA GLU A 757 -21.56 -16.61 -26.17
C GLU A 757 -21.33 -18.11 -26.29
N ARG A 758 -22.33 -18.95 -25.97
CA ARG A 758 -22.21 -20.42 -26.00
C ARG A 758 -21.02 -20.91 -25.17
N CYS A 759 -20.86 -20.32 -23.99
CA CYS A 759 -19.86 -20.71 -23.00
C CYS A 759 -20.48 -21.59 -21.91
N VAL A 760 -19.66 -22.40 -21.25
CA VAL A 760 -19.98 -23.07 -19.99
C VAL A 760 -19.04 -22.51 -18.94
N VAL A 761 -19.56 -21.81 -17.94
CA VAL A 761 -18.81 -21.28 -16.80
C VAL A 761 -19.31 -22.01 -15.57
N GLU A 762 -18.47 -22.84 -14.97
CA GLU A 762 -18.91 -23.69 -13.87
C GLU A 762 -17.88 -23.86 -12.75
N LYS A 763 -18.36 -24.29 -11.56
CA LYS A 763 -17.53 -24.70 -10.41
C LYS A 763 -16.55 -23.62 -9.91
N GLY A 764 -16.87 -22.35 -10.11
CA GLY A 764 -16.16 -21.18 -9.56
C GLY A 764 -16.96 -20.45 -8.49
N LYS A 765 -16.69 -19.15 -8.31
CA LYS A 765 -17.47 -18.22 -7.46
C LYS A 765 -18.39 -17.27 -8.26
N GLY A 766 -18.63 -17.59 -9.53
CA GLY A 766 -19.54 -16.85 -10.41
C GLY A 766 -18.86 -15.82 -11.32
N ILE A 767 -19.67 -15.00 -11.97
CA ILE A 767 -19.25 -13.88 -12.80
C ILE A 767 -19.63 -12.58 -12.09
N LEU A 768 -18.68 -11.67 -11.96
CA LEU A 768 -18.88 -10.35 -11.36
C LEU A 768 -18.76 -9.27 -12.44
N ILE A 769 -19.71 -8.34 -12.45
CA ILE A 769 -19.75 -7.18 -13.34
C ILE A 769 -19.71 -5.91 -12.48
N GLU A 770 -18.65 -5.13 -12.67
CA GLU A 770 -18.35 -3.89 -11.95
C GLU A 770 -18.05 -2.77 -12.94
N SER A 771 -19.07 -1.96 -13.20
CA SER A 771 -18.99 -0.79 -14.10
C SER A 771 -18.59 -1.18 -15.53
N ALA A 772 -19.09 -2.32 -16.01
CA ALA A 772 -18.85 -2.86 -17.35
C ALA A 772 -20.15 -3.34 -18.00
N SER A 773 -20.19 -3.37 -19.33
CA SER A 773 -21.37 -3.78 -20.09
C SER A 773 -21.04 -4.93 -21.06
N PRO A 774 -20.71 -6.15 -20.58
CA PRO A 774 -20.52 -7.32 -21.44
C PRO A 774 -21.86 -7.87 -21.97
N LEU A 775 -21.80 -8.61 -23.09
CA LEU A 775 -22.89 -9.48 -23.54
C LEU A 775 -22.67 -10.91 -23.03
N ILE A 776 -23.61 -11.41 -22.22
CA ILE A 776 -23.65 -12.79 -21.75
C ILE A 776 -24.85 -13.46 -22.40
N LYS A 777 -24.58 -14.35 -23.35
CA LYS A 777 -25.59 -14.89 -24.25
C LYS A 777 -25.49 -16.40 -24.41
N ASP A 778 -26.64 -17.08 -24.44
CA ASP A 778 -26.73 -18.50 -24.81
C ASP A 778 -25.73 -19.41 -24.07
N SER A 779 -25.37 -19.07 -22.83
CA SER A 779 -24.30 -19.70 -22.05
C SER A 779 -24.85 -20.41 -20.81
N THR A 780 -24.13 -21.41 -20.33
CA THR A 780 -24.43 -22.11 -19.06
C THR A 780 -23.57 -21.52 -17.95
N ILE A 781 -24.20 -21.11 -16.84
CA ILE A 781 -23.55 -20.54 -15.65
C ILE A 781 -24.01 -21.35 -14.43
N ALA A 782 -23.15 -22.23 -13.93
CA ALA A 782 -23.60 -23.27 -13.01
C ALA A 782 -22.64 -23.72 -11.91
N TYR A 783 -23.20 -24.30 -10.85
CA TYR A 783 -22.45 -24.93 -9.76
C TYR A 783 -21.50 -23.99 -9.02
N HIS A 784 -21.82 -22.70 -8.96
CA HIS A 784 -21.00 -21.70 -8.27
C HIS A 784 -21.22 -21.66 -6.76
N GLU A 785 -20.14 -21.43 -6.01
CA GLU A 785 -20.17 -21.06 -4.59
C GLU A 785 -20.25 -19.52 -4.48
N GLY A 786 -21.44 -19.00 -4.78
CA GLY A 786 -21.76 -17.59 -4.97
C GLY A 786 -22.94 -17.44 -5.92
N SER A 787 -23.36 -16.20 -6.18
CA SER A 787 -24.30 -15.91 -7.27
C SER A 787 -23.70 -16.37 -8.60
N GLY A 788 -24.51 -16.95 -9.48
CA GLY A 788 -24.06 -17.26 -10.85
C GLY A 788 -23.58 -16.02 -11.59
N LEU A 789 -24.39 -14.96 -11.55
CA LEU A 789 -24.07 -13.62 -12.03
C LEU A 789 -24.29 -12.60 -10.91
N ALA A 790 -23.30 -11.75 -10.64
CA ALA A 790 -23.41 -10.62 -9.71
C ALA A 790 -23.12 -9.31 -10.45
N ILE A 791 -24.06 -8.37 -10.37
CA ILE A 791 -24.03 -7.09 -11.08
C ILE A 791 -24.13 -5.98 -10.05
N ARG A 792 -23.05 -5.20 -9.92
CA ARG A 792 -22.99 -4.05 -9.03
C ARG A 792 -23.28 -2.75 -9.78
N GLN A 793 -22.64 -2.55 -10.93
CA GLN A 793 -22.81 -1.38 -11.80
C GLN A 793 -22.52 -1.76 -13.25
N GLY A 794 -23.04 -1.00 -14.21
CA GLY A 794 -22.93 -1.24 -15.65
C GLY A 794 -24.25 -1.71 -16.30
N GLY A 795 -24.26 -1.77 -17.63
CA GLY A 795 -25.44 -2.16 -18.42
C GLY A 795 -25.25 -3.47 -19.20
N PRO A 796 -24.98 -4.61 -18.53
CA PRO A 796 -24.82 -5.87 -19.24
C PRO A 796 -26.14 -6.35 -19.89
N VAL A 797 -25.99 -7.08 -20.99
CA VAL A 797 -27.11 -7.77 -21.64
C VAL A 797 -27.01 -9.27 -21.31
N ILE A 798 -28.01 -9.79 -20.60
CA ILE A 798 -28.04 -11.19 -20.13
C ILE A 798 -29.22 -11.90 -20.77
N THR A 799 -28.95 -12.71 -21.80
CA THR A 799 -30.02 -13.30 -22.61
C THR A 799 -29.80 -14.75 -23.03
N GLY A 800 -30.84 -15.57 -23.03
CA GLY A 800 -30.76 -16.95 -23.55
C GLY A 800 -29.91 -17.91 -22.71
N ASN A 801 -29.50 -17.52 -21.51
CA ASN A 801 -28.59 -18.30 -20.68
C ASN A 801 -29.32 -19.37 -19.87
N ASP A 802 -28.57 -20.37 -19.44
CA ASP A 802 -28.97 -21.42 -18.52
C ASP A 802 -28.21 -21.26 -17.19
N ILE A 803 -28.87 -20.71 -16.17
CA ILE A 803 -28.26 -20.28 -14.90
C ILE A 803 -28.77 -21.18 -13.79
N HIS A 804 -27.95 -22.10 -13.29
CA HIS A 804 -28.44 -23.14 -12.39
C HIS A 804 -27.48 -23.70 -11.36
N ASP A 805 -28.03 -24.32 -10.31
CA ASP A 805 -27.28 -24.99 -9.23
C ASP A 805 -26.23 -24.09 -8.55
N ASN A 806 -26.44 -22.77 -8.57
CA ASN A 806 -25.57 -21.80 -7.90
C ASN A 806 -26.04 -21.55 -6.48
N VAL A 807 -25.12 -21.41 -5.53
CA VAL A 807 -25.42 -21.28 -4.10
C VAL A 807 -24.77 -20.02 -3.55
N SER A 808 -25.55 -18.97 -3.36
CA SER A 808 -25.14 -17.73 -2.70
C SER A 808 -25.44 -17.79 -1.20
N ALA A 809 -24.46 -17.45 -0.37
CA ALA A 809 -24.68 -17.27 1.07
C ALA A 809 -25.51 -16.02 1.41
N THR A 810 -25.72 -15.13 0.43
CA THR A 810 -26.47 -13.89 0.57
C THR A 810 -27.67 -13.92 -0.39
N ASN A 811 -27.91 -12.87 -1.17
CA ASN A 811 -29.04 -12.77 -2.09
C ASN A 811 -28.67 -13.26 -3.49
N GLY A 812 -29.69 -13.53 -4.32
CA GLY A 812 -29.53 -13.77 -5.76
C GLY A 812 -28.73 -15.03 -6.06
N GLY A 813 -29.30 -16.20 -5.84
CA GLY A 813 -28.61 -17.47 -6.09
C GLY A 813 -28.17 -17.60 -7.56
N GLY A 814 -29.10 -17.38 -8.48
CA GLY A 814 -28.80 -17.32 -9.92
C GLY A 814 -28.20 -15.97 -10.32
N VAL A 815 -28.97 -14.90 -10.12
CA VAL A 815 -28.59 -13.52 -10.48
C VAL A 815 -28.78 -12.58 -9.29
N TYR A 816 -27.73 -11.86 -8.93
CA TYR A 816 -27.76 -10.74 -8.01
C TYR A 816 -27.54 -9.44 -8.77
N ALA A 817 -28.52 -8.54 -8.75
CA ALA A 817 -28.45 -7.23 -9.38
C ALA A 817 -28.83 -6.15 -8.37
N TYR A 818 -27.86 -5.32 -8.00
CA TYR A 818 -28.03 -4.19 -7.10
C TYR A 818 -27.42 -2.95 -7.75
N THR A 819 -28.23 -2.15 -8.45
CA THR A 819 -27.71 -1.03 -9.26
C THR A 819 -28.78 0.04 -9.51
N ASN A 820 -28.35 1.20 -9.98
CA ASN A 820 -29.17 2.24 -10.59
C ASN A 820 -29.15 2.24 -12.14
N ASP A 821 -28.42 1.30 -12.77
CA ASP A 821 -28.31 1.16 -14.22
C ASP A 821 -29.41 0.29 -14.82
N ILE A 822 -29.69 0.50 -16.11
CA ILE A 822 -30.67 -0.32 -16.83
C ILE A 822 -30.07 -1.69 -17.14
N ILE A 823 -30.63 -2.75 -16.53
CA ILE A 823 -30.21 -4.14 -16.77
C ILE A 823 -31.34 -4.91 -17.43
N HIS A 824 -31.00 -5.66 -18.48
CA HIS A 824 -31.91 -6.57 -19.16
C HIS A 824 -31.53 -8.03 -18.86
N ILE A 825 -32.43 -8.73 -18.15
CA ILE A 825 -32.37 -10.17 -17.88
C ILE A 825 -33.51 -10.81 -18.64
N THR A 826 -33.23 -11.31 -19.85
CA THR A 826 -34.28 -11.72 -20.80
C THR A 826 -34.15 -13.14 -21.34
N SER A 827 -35.25 -13.88 -21.44
CA SER A 827 -35.24 -15.19 -22.11
C SER A 827 -34.22 -16.20 -21.55
N ASN A 828 -33.92 -16.13 -20.26
CA ASN A 828 -33.03 -17.06 -19.58
C ASN A 828 -33.82 -18.19 -18.91
N LYS A 829 -33.17 -19.32 -18.71
CA LYS A 829 -33.59 -20.35 -17.75
C LYS A 829 -32.81 -20.14 -16.46
N ILE A 830 -33.50 -19.89 -15.36
CA ILE A 830 -32.89 -19.61 -14.06
C ILE A 830 -33.46 -20.61 -13.07
N HIS A 831 -32.70 -21.66 -12.74
CA HIS A 831 -33.27 -22.77 -12.00
C HIS A 831 -32.38 -23.46 -10.99
N HIS A 832 -32.98 -24.08 -9.98
CA HIS A 832 -32.24 -24.84 -8.96
C HIS A 832 -31.14 -24.05 -8.24
N ASN A 833 -31.24 -22.72 -8.22
CA ASN A 833 -30.31 -21.88 -7.49
C ASN A 833 -30.78 -21.69 -6.04
N LYS A 834 -29.83 -21.44 -5.14
CA LYS A 834 -30.10 -21.19 -3.72
C LYS A 834 -29.50 -19.86 -3.26
N ALA A 835 -30.30 -19.07 -2.55
CA ALA A 835 -29.86 -17.90 -1.79
C ALA A 835 -30.05 -18.13 -0.27
N GLY A 836 -29.06 -17.73 0.54
CA GLY A 836 -29.16 -17.67 1.99
C GLY A 836 -29.96 -16.47 2.50
N GLY A 837 -30.16 -15.46 1.66
CA GLY A 837 -31.11 -14.36 1.83
C GLY A 837 -32.22 -14.43 0.78
N ASP A 838 -32.45 -13.33 0.08
CA ASP A 838 -33.59 -13.15 -0.83
C ASP A 838 -33.26 -13.46 -2.29
N GLY A 839 -34.29 -13.76 -3.09
CA GLY A 839 -34.14 -13.94 -4.54
C GLY A 839 -33.39 -15.22 -4.89
N GLY A 840 -33.98 -16.38 -4.63
CA GLY A 840 -33.33 -17.68 -4.88
C GLY A 840 -32.86 -17.80 -6.33
N GLY A 841 -33.73 -17.45 -7.29
CA GLY A 841 -33.37 -17.30 -8.69
C GLY A 841 -32.74 -15.93 -8.97
N VAL A 842 -33.51 -14.86 -8.78
CA VAL A 842 -33.11 -13.48 -9.10
C VAL A 842 -33.38 -12.54 -7.93
N PHE A 843 -32.35 -11.78 -7.53
CA PHE A 843 -32.49 -10.62 -6.66
C PHE A 843 -32.28 -9.36 -7.50
N ALA A 844 -33.35 -8.60 -7.76
CA ALA A 844 -33.32 -7.37 -8.55
C ALA A 844 -33.69 -6.17 -7.69
N TYR A 845 -32.70 -5.36 -7.35
CA TYR A 845 -32.85 -4.19 -6.50
C TYR A 845 -32.35 -2.92 -7.19
N GLY A 846 -33.28 -2.04 -7.54
CA GLY A 846 -33.00 -0.71 -8.09
C GLY A 846 -32.69 0.30 -6.99
N TYR A 847 -31.52 0.95 -7.06
CA TYR A 847 -31.16 2.05 -6.15
C TYR A 847 -31.69 3.40 -6.72
N MET A 848 -32.60 4.06 -6.00
CA MET A 848 -33.32 5.31 -6.39
C MET A 848 -34.43 5.15 -7.45
N ASN A 849 -35.16 6.25 -7.74
CA ASN A 849 -36.61 6.30 -8.06
C ASN A 849 -37.07 5.88 -9.48
N THR A 850 -36.32 5.05 -10.22
CA THR A 850 -36.71 4.61 -11.58
C THR A 850 -36.62 3.09 -11.70
N SER A 851 -37.49 2.46 -12.50
CA SER A 851 -37.40 1.02 -12.80
C SER A 851 -36.14 0.72 -13.60
N THR A 852 -35.13 0.13 -12.96
CA THR A 852 -33.79 -0.06 -13.54
C THR A 852 -33.59 -1.49 -14.05
N ILE A 853 -34.01 -2.50 -13.30
CA ILE A 853 -33.77 -3.90 -13.65
C ILE A 853 -35.04 -4.52 -14.24
N ARG A 854 -34.93 -5.08 -15.44
CA ARG A 854 -36.00 -5.75 -16.17
C ARG A 854 -35.77 -7.25 -16.26
N VAL A 855 -36.61 -8.02 -15.56
CA VAL A 855 -36.66 -9.48 -15.61
C VAL A 855 -37.80 -9.87 -16.55
N GLU A 856 -37.50 -10.19 -17.81
CA GLU A 856 -38.53 -10.35 -18.85
C GLU A 856 -38.47 -11.69 -19.61
N GLY A 857 -39.61 -12.37 -19.71
CA GLY A 857 -39.73 -13.58 -20.53
C GLY A 857 -38.78 -14.72 -20.14
N ASN A 858 -38.44 -14.85 -18.86
CA ASN A 858 -37.57 -15.91 -18.34
C ASN A 858 -38.37 -17.11 -17.83
N ASP A 859 -37.76 -18.29 -17.88
CA ASP A 859 -38.23 -19.50 -17.20
C ASP A 859 -37.50 -19.62 -15.85
N ILE A 860 -38.18 -19.37 -14.74
CA ILE A 860 -37.59 -19.29 -13.39
C ILE A 860 -38.17 -20.38 -12.52
N PHE A 861 -37.41 -21.45 -12.25
CA PHE A 861 -37.98 -22.63 -11.59
C PHE A 861 -37.09 -23.38 -10.61
N GLY A 862 -37.69 -24.01 -9.59
CA GLY A 862 -36.96 -24.86 -8.64
C GLY A 862 -35.94 -24.12 -7.78
N ASN A 863 -35.99 -22.78 -7.73
CA ASN A 863 -35.05 -21.99 -6.93
C ASN A 863 -35.50 -21.90 -5.46
N LYS A 864 -34.53 -21.68 -4.57
CA LYS A 864 -34.78 -21.55 -3.12
C LYS A 864 -34.16 -20.28 -2.52
N ALA A 865 -34.95 -19.52 -1.78
CA ALA A 865 -34.48 -18.49 -0.86
C ALA A 865 -34.71 -18.93 0.59
N ASP A 866 -33.73 -18.74 1.46
CA ASP A 866 -33.94 -18.85 2.91
C ASP A 866 -34.64 -17.57 3.47
N GLY A 867 -34.60 -16.45 2.71
CA GLY A 867 -35.41 -15.24 2.89
C GLY A 867 -36.63 -15.18 1.95
N ASP A 868 -36.88 -14.02 1.34
CA ASP A 868 -38.03 -13.73 0.49
C ASP A 868 -37.76 -13.98 -1.02
N GLY A 869 -38.82 -14.18 -1.81
CA GLY A 869 -38.69 -14.24 -3.28
C GLY A 869 -37.96 -15.50 -3.74
N GLY A 870 -38.55 -16.68 -3.54
CA GLY A 870 -37.92 -17.95 -3.88
C GLY A 870 -37.46 -18.01 -5.35
N GLY A 871 -38.32 -17.55 -6.26
CA GLY A 871 -37.97 -17.30 -7.66
C GLY A 871 -37.32 -15.93 -7.84
N VAL A 872 -38.07 -14.86 -7.53
CA VAL A 872 -37.66 -13.47 -7.80
C VAL A 872 -37.95 -12.58 -6.60
N PHE A 873 -36.96 -11.79 -6.19
CA PHE A 873 -37.15 -10.62 -5.34
C PHE A 873 -37.01 -9.34 -6.18
N LEU A 874 -38.00 -8.45 -6.11
CA LEU A 874 -38.05 -7.20 -6.85
C LEU A 874 -38.14 -5.99 -5.91
N SER A 875 -37.22 -5.05 -6.07
CA SER A 875 -37.38 -3.68 -5.59
C SER A 875 -37.11 -2.67 -6.68
N ARG A 876 -38.04 -1.73 -6.93
CA ARG A 876 -37.89 -0.69 -7.98
C ARG A 876 -37.47 -1.26 -9.33
N SER A 877 -38.07 -2.41 -9.66
CA SER A 877 -37.71 -3.26 -10.80
C SER A 877 -38.99 -3.88 -11.37
N SER A 878 -38.89 -4.54 -12.53
CA SER A 878 -40.05 -5.17 -13.17
C SER A 878 -39.83 -6.65 -13.48
N ALA A 879 -40.85 -7.46 -13.24
CA ALA A 879 -40.99 -8.81 -13.77
C ALA A 879 -42.14 -8.84 -14.78
N VAL A 880 -41.82 -9.09 -16.06
CA VAL A 880 -42.81 -9.09 -17.15
C VAL A 880 -42.76 -10.37 -17.96
N GLY A 881 -43.89 -11.05 -18.12
CA GLY A 881 -43.98 -12.18 -19.05
C GLY A 881 -43.19 -13.43 -18.64
N ASN A 882 -42.79 -13.57 -17.38
CA ASN A 882 -41.99 -14.70 -16.91
C ASN A 882 -42.88 -15.91 -16.58
N ASP A 883 -42.29 -17.10 -16.67
CA ASP A 883 -42.85 -18.35 -16.14
C ASP A 883 -42.11 -18.69 -14.82
N VAL A 884 -42.79 -18.55 -13.69
CA VAL A 884 -42.22 -18.68 -12.33
C VAL A 884 -42.83 -19.89 -11.65
N GLU A 885 -42.10 -21.01 -11.67
CA GLU A 885 -42.63 -22.34 -11.33
C GLU A 885 -41.85 -23.03 -10.20
N SER A 886 -42.54 -23.68 -9.25
CA SER A 886 -41.90 -24.59 -8.30
C SER A 886 -40.74 -23.98 -7.47
N ASN A 887 -40.78 -22.67 -7.21
CA ASN A 887 -39.80 -21.99 -6.38
C ASN A 887 -40.25 -21.96 -4.92
N ARG A 888 -39.28 -21.83 -4.01
CA ARG A 888 -39.54 -21.84 -2.57
C ARG A 888 -38.85 -20.70 -1.84
N ALA A 889 -39.60 -19.98 -1.02
CA ALA A 889 -39.06 -19.06 -0.01
C ALA A 889 -39.33 -19.64 1.39
N ASP A 890 -38.35 -19.59 2.29
CA ASP A 890 -38.63 -19.83 3.72
C ASP A 890 -39.19 -18.55 4.38
N GLY A 891 -39.09 -17.38 3.73
CA GLY A 891 -39.83 -16.14 3.99
C GLY A 891 -41.12 -16.04 3.16
N ASP A 892 -41.35 -14.89 2.52
CA ASP A 892 -42.56 -14.57 1.76
C ASP A 892 -42.32 -14.54 0.23
N GLY A 893 -43.38 -14.73 -0.55
CA GLY A 893 -43.31 -14.65 -2.01
C GLY A 893 -42.57 -15.82 -2.63
N GLY A 894 -43.17 -17.02 -2.63
CA GLY A 894 -42.48 -18.24 -3.07
C GLY A 894 -42.03 -18.15 -4.53
N GLY A 895 -42.91 -17.63 -5.38
CA GLY A 895 -42.57 -17.25 -6.75
C GLY A 895 -41.92 -15.87 -6.80
N ILE A 896 -42.69 -14.83 -6.45
CA ILE A 896 -42.26 -13.43 -6.57
C ILE A 896 -42.52 -12.67 -5.27
N TYR A 897 -41.51 -11.97 -4.76
CA TYR A 897 -41.66 -10.89 -3.80
C TYR A 897 -41.50 -9.54 -4.51
N SER A 898 -42.42 -8.60 -4.29
CA SER A 898 -42.42 -7.28 -4.96
C SER A 898 -42.63 -6.13 -3.98
N THR A 899 -41.73 -5.15 -4.04
CA THR A 899 -41.83 -3.86 -3.33
C THR A 899 -41.45 -2.71 -4.26
N PHE A 900 -42.30 -1.71 -4.45
CA PHE A 900 -42.11 -0.67 -5.48
C PHE A 900 -41.89 -1.24 -6.90
N GLY A 901 -42.50 -2.38 -7.23
CA GLY A 901 -42.23 -3.12 -8.47
C GLY A 901 -43.42 -3.23 -9.41
N LEU A 902 -43.15 -3.56 -10.67
CA LEU A 902 -44.16 -3.96 -11.65
C LEU A 902 -44.11 -5.49 -11.83
N VAL A 903 -45.24 -6.15 -11.61
CA VAL A 903 -45.42 -7.58 -11.88
C VAL A 903 -46.52 -7.69 -12.93
N ASP A 904 -46.14 -7.90 -14.19
CA ASP A 904 -47.09 -7.89 -15.31
C ASP A 904 -47.01 -9.14 -16.18
N ASN A 905 -48.16 -9.70 -16.56
CA ASN A 905 -48.27 -10.79 -17.52
C ASN A 905 -47.43 -12.04 -17.17
N ASN A 906 -47.18 -12.31 -15.89
CA ASN A 906 -46.41 -13.48 -15.46
C ASN A 906 -47.34 -14.68 -15.24
N LYS A 907 -46.81 -15.88 -15.46
CA LYS A 907 -47.37 -17.12 -14.92
C LYS A 907 -46.60 -17.45 -13.64
N VAL A 908 -47.30 -17.58 -12.53
CA VAL A 908 -46.70 -17.86 -11.22
C VAL A 908 -47.40 -19.08 -10.65
N HIS A 909 -46.75 -20.24 -10.67
CA HIS A 909 -47.41 -21.48 -10.28
C HIS A 909 -46.54 -22.49 -9.53
N ASP A 910 -47.21 -23.32 -8.73
CA ASP A 910 -46.59 -24.41 -7.97
C ASP A 910 -45.50 -23.94 -6.98
N ASN A 911 -45.49 -22.66 -6.59
CA ASN A 911 -44.51 -22.09 -5.67
C ASN A 911 -44.96 -22.21 -4.20
N GLU A 912 -44.00 -22.21 -3.26
CA GLU A 912 -44.23 -22.36 -1.82
C GLU A 912 -43.54 -21.25 -0.99
N ALA A 913 -44.25 -20.64 -0.04
CA ALA A 913 -43.69 -19.67 0.92
C ALA A 913 -44.51 -19.59 2.22
N ASN A 914 -44.07 -18.81 3.21
CA ASN A 914 -44.89 -18.52 4.39
C ASN A 914 -46.17 -17.75 4.00
N HIS A 915 -46.04 -16.55 3.46
CA HIS A 915 -47.15 -15.79 2.89
C HIS A 915 -46.92 -15.54 1.41
N GLY A 916 -48.01 -15.47 0.63
CA GLY A 916 -47.90 -15.22 -0.80
C GLY A 916 -47.18 -16.36 -1.50
N GLY A 917 -47.70 -17.60 -1.38
CA GLY A 917 -47.06 -18.78 -1.98
C GLY A 917 -46.65 -18.53 -3.42
N GLY A 918 -47.53 -17.89 -4.20
CA GLY A 918 -47.20 -17.35 -5.52
C GLY A 918 -46.52 -15.99 -5.45
N VAL A 919 -47.25 -14.96 -5.00
CA VAL A 919 -46.76 -13.58 -4.97
C VAL A 919 -46.99 -12.92 -3.61
N TYR A 920 -45.97 -12.28 -3.08
CA TYR A 920 -46.10 -11.29 -2.01
C TYR A 920 -45.83 -9.89 -2.57
N ALA A 921 -46.76 -8.96 -2.37
CA ALA A 921 -46.64 -7.59 -2.85
C ALA A 921 -46.84 -6.60 -1.70
N GLU A 922 -45.91 -5.67 -1.57
CA GLU A 922 -46.01 -4.53 -0.65
C GLU A 922 -45.67 -3.20 -1.35
N ARG A 923 -46.03 -2.08 -0.70
CA ARG A 923 -45.61 -0.70 -1.00
C ARG A 923 -45.52 -0.32 -2.49
N ASN A 924 -46.52 0.39 -3.03
CA ASN A 924 -46.47 0.94 -4.40
C ASN A 924 -46.10 -0.09 -5.49
N SER A 925 -46.57 -1.33 -5.34
CA SER A 925 -46.40 -2.36 -6.37
C SER A 925 -47.65 -2.47 -7.24
N ALA A 926 -47.45 -2.69 -8.54
CA ALA A 926 -48.51 -2.89 -9.50
C ALA A 926 -48.50 -4.35 -10.01
N MET A 927 -49.68 -4.98 -9.98
CA MET A 927 -49.88 -6.35 -10.42
C MET A 927 -50.97 -6.40 -11.49
N THR A 928 -50.58 -6.69 -12.72
CA THR A 928 -51.51 -6.71 -13.86
C THR A 928 -51.35 -7.95 -14.73
N ARG A 929 -52.46 -8.47 -15.26
CA ARG A 929 -52.43 -9.56 -16.28
C ARG A 929 -51.74 -10.85 -15.84
N ASN A 930 -51.52 -11.07 -14.54
CA ASN A 930 -50.81 -12.26 -14.06
C ASN A 930 -51.76 -13.47 -13.92
N ARG A 931 -51.22 -14.66 -14.12
CA ARG A 931 -51.86 -15.93 -13.79
C ARG A 931 -51.15 -16.57 -12.61
N VAL A 932 -51.80 -16.57 -11.45
CA VAL A 932 -51.27 -17.10 -10.19
C VAL A 932 -52.04 -18.36 -9.82
N SER A 933 -51.43 -19.54 -9.94
CA SER A 933 -52.15 -20.80 -9.71
C SER A 933 -51.36 -21.91 -9.03
N SER A 934 -52.04 -22.80 -8.31
CA SER A 934 -51.42 -23.97 -7.68
C SER A 934 -50.31 -23.66 -6.66
N ASN A 935 -50.22 -22.42 -6.18
CA ASN A 935 -49.21 -22.04 -5.19
C ASN A 935 -49.70 -22.37 -3.77
N LYS A 936 -48.75 -22.46 -2.84
CA LYS A 936 -49.00 -22.89 -1.47
C LYS A 936 -48.39 -21.92 -0.44
N ALA A 937 -49.21 -21.44 0.48
CA ALA A 937 -48.74 -20.75 1.68
C ALA A 937 -48.59 -21.75 2.84
N LEU A 938 -47.51 -21.61 3.62
CA LEU A 938 -47.28 -22.30 4.88
C LEU A 938 -47.88 -21.54 6.07
N SER A 939 -48.48 -20.37 5.82
CA SER A 939 -49.30 -19.62 6.76
C SER A 939 -50.79 -19.74 6.43
N ARG A 940 -51.61 -19.08 7.25
CA ARG A 940 -53.07 -19.09 7.12
C ARG A 940 -53.60 -18.19 5.99
N PHE A 941 -52.75 -17.39 5.35
CA PHE A 941 -53.19 -16.33 4.45
C PHE A 941 -52.34 -16.23 3.18
N GLY A 942 -53.01 -15.97 2.05
CA GLY A 942 -52.37 -15.65 0.78
C GLY A 942 -51.66 -16.83 0.13
N GLY A 943 -52.33 -17.98 -0.02
CA GLY A 943 -51.80 -19.11 -0.80
C GLY A 943 -51.33 -18.71 -2.19
N GLY A 944 -52.14 -17.92 -2.90
CA GLY A 944 -51.83 -17.36 -4.21
C GLY A 944 -51.12 -16.02 -4.08
N VAL A 945 -51.82 -15.03 -3.51
CA VAL A 945 -51.31 -13.65 -3.42
C VAL A 945 -51.51 -13.08 -2.02
N TYR A 946 -50.47 -12.44 -1.49
CA TYR A 946 -50.54 -11.64 -0.27
C TYR A 946 -50.19 -10.19 -0.57
N ILE A 947 -51.09 -9.27 -0.25
CA ILE A 947 -50.94 -7.83 -0.51
C ILE A 947 -50.90 -7.08 0.82
N ASN A 948 -49.86 -6.27 1.01
CA ASN A 948 -49.60 -5.52 2.23
C ASN A 948 -49.29 -4.04 1.95
N PHE A 949 -50.32 -3.24 1.67
CA PHE A 949 -50.19 -1.85 1.28
C PHE A 949 -50.55 -0.91 2.43
N TRP A 950 -49.53 -0.35 3.09
CA TRP A 950 -49.69 0.68 4.14
C TRP A 950 -49.41 2.11 3.62
N GLY A 951 -49.41 2.31 2.30
CA GLY A 951 -48.95 3.53 1.62
C GLY A 951 -49.97 4.67 1.55
N ALA A 952 -49.47 5.88 1.22
CA ALA A 952 -50.24 7.14 1.20
C ALA A 952 -50.88 7.48 -0.16
N SER A 953 -50.77 6.64 -1.20
CA SER A 953 -51.22 6.94 -2.57
C SER A 953 -51.78 5.72 -3.30
N ILE A 954 -53.09 5.72 -3.56
CA ILE A 954 -53.83 4.65 -4.26
C ILE A 954 -53.50 4.59 -5.77
N GLU A 955 -53.01 5.69 -6.36
CA GLU A 955 -52.82 5.78 -7.83
C GLU A 955 -51.78 4.81 -8.41
N ASN A 956 -50.83 4.35 -7.61
CA ASN A 956 -49.75 3.45 -8.06
C ASN A 956 -49.93 2.01 -7.55
N GLU A 957 -50.99 1.75 -6.80
CA GLU A 957 -51.29 0.45 -6.20
C GLU A 957 -52.46 -0.15 -6.98
N VAL A 958 -52.14 -1.08 -7.89
CA VAL A 958 -53.09 -1.64 -8.85
C VAL A 958 -53.03 -3.16 -8.82
N PHE A 959 -54.18 -3.79 -8.66
CA PHE A 959 -54.37 -5.24 -8.81
C PHE A 959 -55.54 -5.47 -9.77
N THR A 960 -55.24 -5.55 -11.07
CA THR A 960 -56.27 -5.64 -12.11
C THR A 960 -55.95 -6.68 -13.15
N GLN A 961 -56.98 -7.30 -13.73
CA GLN A 961 -56.84 -8.26 -14.82
C GLN A 961 -56.00 -9.50 -14.44
N ASN A 962 -55.95 -9.87 -13.17
CA ASN A 962 -55.24 -11.07 -12.72
C ASN A 962 -56.18 -12.27 -12.65
N THR A 963 -55.63 -13.48 -12.84
CA THR A 963 -56.32 -14.74 -12.55
C THR A 963 -55.63 -15.46 -11.40
N VAL A 964 -56.35 -15.69 -10.31
CA VAL A 964 -55.86 -16.36 -9.09
C VAL A 964 -56.71 -17.60 -8.82
N SER A 965 -56.15 -18.80 -9.02
CA SER A 965 -56.93 -20.04 -8.95
C SER A 965 -56.16 -21.25 -8.45
N ALA A 966 -56.83 -22.20 -7.79
CA ALA A 966 -56.24 -23.46 -7.33
C ALA A 966 -55.08 -23.32 -6.35
N ASN A 967 -54.95 -22.17 -5.68
CA ASN A 967 -53.92 -21.96 -4.67
C ASN A 967 -54.41 -22.43 -3.29
N THR A 968 -53.47 -22.77 -2.41
CA THR A 968 -53.74 -23.39 -1.09
C THR A 968 -53.08 -22.63 0.06
N GLY A 969 -53.79 -22.52 1.18
CA GLY A 969 -53.22 -22.08 2.45
C GLY A 969 -52.60 -23.25 3.23
N LEU A 970 -52.24 -23.02 4.49
CA LEU A 970 -51.73 -24.05 5.40
C LEU A 970 -52.69 -25.26 5.55
N SER A 971 -54.00 -25.01 5.49
CA SER A 971 -55.04 -26.03 5.46
C SER A 971 -56.13 -25.69 4.43
N ASP A 972 -57.00 -26.65 4.14
CA ASP A 972 -58.11 -26.48 3.18
C ASP A 972 -59.10 -25.36 3.57
N GLU A 973 -59.12 -24.96 4.84
CA GLU A 973 -59.98 -23.91 5.40
C GLU A 973 -59.31 -22.53 5.41
N ASP A 974 -57.98 -22.48 5.28
CA ASP A 974 -57.21 -21.24 5.29
C ASP A 974 -57.24 -20.54 3.92
N ASN A 975 -57.02 -19.22 3.90
CA ASN A 975 -57.13 -18.41 2.69
C ASN A 975 -56.06 -18.78 1.66
N GLY A 976 -56.46 -19.59 0.69
CA GLY A 976 -55.64 -19.95 -0.46
C GLY A 976 -55.62 -18.87 -1.53
N GLY A 977 -56.66 -18.02 -1.63
CA GLY A 977 -56.79 -17.02 -2.69
C GLY A 977 -55.90 -15.78 -2.50
N VAL A 978 -56.55 -14.62 -2.40
CA VAL A 978 -55.90 -13.32 -2.19
C VAL A 978 -56.12 -12.86 -0.76
N PHE A 979 -55.04 -12.49 -0.07
CA PHE A 979 -55.09 -11.73 1.17
C PHE A 979 -54.74 -10.27 0.87
N VAL A 980 -55.50 -9.31 1.42
CA VAL A 980 -55.24 -7.89 1.21
C VAL A 980 -55.38 -7.07 2.49
N VAL A 981 -54.39 -6.20 2.72
CA VAL A 981 -54.42 -5.09 3.68
C VAL A 981 -54.03 -3.83 2.93
N GLY A 982 -54.76 -2.73 3.16
CA GLY A 982 -54.61 -1.48 2.41
C GLY A 982 -55.74 -1.21 1.40
N TYR A 983 -55.61 -0.08 0.70
CA TYR A 983 -56.53 0.35 -0.36
C TYR A 983 -55.78 0.46 -1.68
N LEU A 984 -56.33 -0.16 -2.73
CA LEU A 984 -55.75 -0.20 -4.07
C LEU A 984 -56.87 -0.26 -5.11
N ILE A 985 -56.53 -0.03 -6.37
CA ILE A 985 -57.45 -0.32 -7.47
C ILE A 985 -57.53 -1.84 -7.62
N PHE A 986 -58.66 -2.42 -7.23
CA PHE A 986 -58.91 -3.86 -7.29
C PHE A 986 -60.14 -4.15 -8.16
N GLU A 987 -59.91 -4.39 -9.45
CA GLU A 987 -61.02 -4.60 -10.38
C GLU A 987 -60.69 -5.59 -11.51
N ARG A 988 -61.74 -6.16 -12.10
CA ARG A 988 -61.65 -7.00 -13.30
C ARG A 988 -60.72 -8.22 -13.13
N ASN A 989 -60.71 -8.84 -11.95
CA ASN A 989 -59.91 -10.03 -11.64
C ASN A 989 -60.75 -11.31 -11.71
N ASN A 990 -60.12 -12.45 -12.02
CA ASN A 990 -60.70 -13.78 -11.91
C ASN A 990 -60.15 -14.48 -10.67
N ILE A 991 -60.95 -14.70 -9.63
CA ILE A 991 -60.47 -15.28 -8.36
C ILE A 991 -61.41 -16.42 -7.96
N TYR A 992 -60.99 -17.66 -8.15
CA TYR A 992 -61.87 -18.81 -7.93
C TYR A 992 -61.11 -20.11 -7.68
N GLY A 993 -61.76 -21.07 -7.00
CA GLY A 993 -61.24 -22.42 -6.82
C GLY A 993 -59.98 -22.51 -5.96
N ASN A 994 -59.70 -21.50 -5.12
CA ASN A 994 -58.65 -21.56 -4.10
C ASN A 994 -59.20 -22.18 -2.80
N SER A 995 -58.34 -22.72 -1.94
CA SER A 995 -58.76 -23.24 -0.62
C SER A 995 -59.32 -22.13 0.29
N GLY A 996 -60.19 -22.50 1.23
CA GLY A 996 -60.81 -21.57 2.18
C GLY A 996 -61.58 -20.44 1.49
N THR A 997 -61.02 -19.24 1.53
CA THR A 997 -61.62 -18.02 0.94
C THR A 997 -60.90 -17.57 -0.32
N GLN A 998 -61.66 -17.00 -1.26
CA GLN A 998 -61.14 -16.44 -2.50
C GLN A 998 -60.50 -15.07 -2.24
N LEU A 999 -61.10 -14.25 -1.38
CA LEU A 999 -60.55 -12.98 -0.91
C LEU A 999 -60.67 -12.89 0.61
N TYR A 1000 -59.57 -12.53 1.27
CA TYR A 1000 -59.53 -12.18 2.69
C TYR A 1000 -59.16 -10.70 2.85
N ASN A 1001 -60.10 -9.91 3.36
CA ASN A 1001 -59.90 -8.50 3.68
C ASN A 1001 -59.34 -8.36 5.11
N GLY A 1002 -58.04 -8.13 5.22
CA GLY A 1002 -57.34 -7.93 6.49
C GLY A 1002 -57.44 -6.51 7.06
N ASN A 1003 -58.13 -5.58 6.40
CA ASN A 1003 -58.34 -4.23 6.94
C ASN A 1003 -59.21 -4.29 8.21
N GLU A 1004 -58.74 -3.75 9.34
CA GLU A 1004 -59.48 -3.78 10.62
C GLU A 1004 -60.65 -2.78 10.66
N ALA A 1005 -61.78 -3.18 11.25
CA ALA A 1005 -62.91 -2.30 11.47
C ALA A 1005 -62.59 -1.20 12.52
N PRO A 1006 -63.01 0.07 12.33
CA PRO A 1006 -63.87 0.58 11.26
C PRO A 1006 -63.09 1.14 10.04
N ALA A 1007 -62.62 0.28 9.14
CA ALA A 1007 -62.10 0.67 7.83
C ALA A 1007 -63.21 1.05 6.84
N SER A 1008 -62.89 1.89 5.85
CA SER A 1008 -63.77 2.12 4.69
C SER A 1008 -63.96 0.81 3.91
N PRO A 1009 -65.11 0.60 3.26
CA PRO A 1009 -65.35 -0.62 2.50
C PRO A 1009 -64.29 -0.82 1.41
N PHE A 1010 -63.71 -2.02 1.35
CA PHE A 1010 -62.82 -2.43 0.28
C PHE A 1010 -63.63 -2.73 -0.98
N VAL A 1011 -63.27 -2.15 -2.13
CA VAL A 1011 -64.03 -2.30 -3.38
C VAL A 1011 -63.33 -3.30 -4.29
N ALA A 1012 -64.04 -4.38 -4.64
CA ALA A 1012 -63.60 -5.44 -5.53
C ALA A 1012 -64.57 -5.59 -6.72
N SER A 1013 -64.66 -4.54 -7.54
CA SER A 1013 -65.63 -4.44 -8.64
C SER A 1013 -65.22 -5.21 -9.89
N GLU A 1014 -66.22 -5.65 -10.65
CA GLU A 1014 -66.07 -6.34 -11.93
C GLU A 1014 -65.25 -7.65 -11.88
N CYS A 1015 -65.04 -8.20 -10.68
CA CYS A 1015 -64.35 -9.46 -10.49
C CYS A 1015 -65.27 -10.67 -10.76
N TYR A 1016 -64.69 -11.76 -11.26
CA TYR A 1016 -65.34 -13.06 -11.39
C TYR A 1016 -64.89 -13.99 -10.26
N TRP A 1017 -65.86 -14.62 -9.58
CA TRP A 1017 -65.65 -15.40 -8.36
C TRP A 1017 -65.83 -16.91 -8.55
N GLY A 1018 -66.02 -17.39 -9.78
CA GLY A 1018 -66.33 -18.81 -10.07
C GLY A 1018 -67.82 -19.15 -10.10
N THR A 1019 -68.68 -18.22 -9.70
CA THR A 1019 -70.14 -18.34 -9.67
C THR A 1019 -70.80 -16.98 -9.87
N THR A 1020 -72.10 -16.96 -10.18
CA THR A 1020 -72.93 -15.74 -10.20
C THR A 1020 -73.94 -15.68 -9.04
N ASP A 1021 -73.92 -16.67 -8.14
CA ASP A 1021 -74.78 -16.68 -6.95
C ASP A 1021 -74.19 -15.78 -5.86
N GLU A 1022 -74.81 -14.63 -5.62
CA GLU A 1022 -74.33 -13.60 -4.68
C GLU A 1022 -74.12 -14.15 -3.25
N ASN A 1023 -74.97 -15.09 -2.80
CA ASN A 1023 -74.82 -15.68 -1.47
C ASN A 1023 -73.58 -16.56 -1.36
N THR A 1024 -73.22 -17.27 -2.42
CA THR A 1024 -71.98 -18.07 -2.49
C THR A 1024 -70.76 -17.16 -2.53
N ILE A 1025 -70.78 -16.12 -3.37
CA ILE A 1025 -69.71 -15.11 -3.43
C ILE A 1025 -69.49 -14.48 -2.04
N ARG A 1026 -70.57 -14.12 -1.35
CA ARG A 1026 -70.51 -13.52 0.00
C ARG A 1026 -69.90 -14.45 1.06
N ARG A 1027 -70.02 -15.78 0.92
CA ARG A 1027 -69.38 -16.76 1.81
C ARG A 1027 -67.91 -16.99 1.48
N GLU A 1028 -67.52 -16.78 0.23
CA GLU A 1028 -66.16 -16.96 -0.28
C GLU A 1028 -65.24 -15.76 0.00
N ILE A 1029 -65.81 -14.62 0.44
CA ILE A 1029 -65.09 -13.40 0.81
C ILE A 1029 -65.12 -13.23 2.34
N ALA A 1030 -63.95 -13.29 2.97
CA ALA A 1030 -63.79 -12.95 4.39
C ALA A 1030 -63.68 -11.43 4.57
N GLY A 1031 -64.71 -10.80 5.16
CA GLY A 1031 -64.76 -9.38 5.51
C GLY A 1031 -65.78 -9.11 6.61
N GLY A 1032 -66.17 -7.84 6.81
CA GLY A 1032 -67.04 -7.36 7.89
C GLY A 1032 -68.34 -8.15 8.09
N HIS A 1033 -68.93 -8.63 6.99
CA HIS A 1033 -70.12 -9.47 7.02
C HIS A 1033 -69.93 -10.83 7.74
N LEU A 1034 -68.76 -11.46 7.59
CA LEU A 1034 -68.43 -12.76 8.22
C LEU A 1034 -67.68 -12.58 9.55
N ASN A 1035 -66.89 -11.52 9.68
CA ASN A 1035 -66.18 -11.16 10.90
C ASN A 1035 -66.31 -9.65 11.14
N PRO A 1036 -67.09 -9.23 12.15
CA PRO A 1036 -67.32 -7.81 12.47
C PRO A 1036 -66.05 -7.02 12.85
N GLN A 1037 -64.91 -7.69 13.07
CA GLN A 1037 -63.62 -7.05 13.32
C GLN A 1037 -62.89 -6.62 12.04
N LEU A 1038 -63.37 -7.06 10.87
CA LEU A 1038 -62.80 -6.73 9.56
C LEU A 1038 -63.65 -5.68 8.84
N GLY A 1039 -63.04 -4.94 7.90
CA GLY A 1039 -63.73 -4.01 7.02
C GLY A 1039 -64.69 -4.69 6.05
N GLU A 1040 -65.76 -4.00 5.67
CA GLU A 1040 -66.72 -4.50 4.67
C GLU A 1040 -66.09 -4.61 3.28
N VAL A 1041 -66.61 -5.53 2.45
CA VAL A 1041 -66.18 -5.71 1.06
C VAL A 1041 -67.36 -5.47 0.11
N THR A 1042 -67.21 -4.53 -0.82
CA THR A 1042 -68.16 -4.29 -1.90
C THR A 1042 -67.67 -5.00 -3.16
N PHE A 1043 -68.39 -6.04 -3.58
CA PHE A 1043 -68.03 -6.85 -4.75
C PHE A 1043 -69.04 -6.74 -5.91
N THR A 1044 -70.00 -5.82 -5.82
CA THR A 1044 -70.97 -5.53 -6.88
C THR A 1044 -70.62 -4.21 -7.60
N PRO A 1045 -70.71 -4.14 -8.95
CA PRO A 1045 -71.05 -5.25 -9.86
C PRO A 1045 -69.95 -6.33 -9.88
N PHE A 1046 -70.33 -7.61 -10.03
CA PHE A 1046 -69.41 -8.73 -10.29
C PHE A 1046 -69.62 -9.25 -11.72
N ALA A 1047 -68.59 -9.88 -12.31
CA ALA A 1047 -68.65 -10.38 -13.68
C ALA A 1047 -69.49 -11.67 -13.78
N SER A 1048 -70.25 -11.82 -14.86
CA SER A 1048 -71.11 -12.99 -15.11
C SER A 1048 -70.37 -14.24 -15.62
N GLY A 1049 -69.05 -14.14 -15.81
CA GLY A 1049 -68.17 -15.19 -16.28
C GLY A 1049 -66.71 -14.72 -16.22
N PRO A 1050 -65.72 -15.60 -16.49
CA PRO A 1050 -64.32 -15.22 -16.47
C PRO A 1050 -64.06 -14.00 -17.36
N VAL A 1051 -63.48 -12.96 -16.76
CA VAL A 1051 -63.01 -11.76 -17.44
C VAL A 1051 -61.91 -12.17 -18.42
N LYS A 1052 -62.08 -11.80 -19.69
CA LYS A 1052 -61.05 -11.99 -20.72
C LYS A 1052 -60.16 -10.75 -20.74
N PHE A 1053 -58.86 -10.98 -20.83
CA PHE A 1053 -57.85 -9.94 -20.96
C PHE A 1053 -57.38 -9.92 -22.42
N ASP A 1054 -57.10 -8.72 -22.93
CA ASP A 1054 -56.61 -8.51 -24.30
C ASP A 1054 -55.11 -8.79 -24.43
#